data_AF-F2JIV5-F1
#
_entry.id   AF-F2JIV5-F1
#
_cell.length_a   1.000
_cell.length_b   1.000
_cell.length_c   1.000
_cell.angle_alpha   90.00
_cell.angle_beta   90.00
_cell.angle_gamma   90.00
#
_symmetry.space_group_name_H-M   'P 1'
#
loop_
_entity.id
_entity.type
_entity.pdbx_description
1 polymer ?
#
loop_
_entity_poly.entity_id
_entity_poly.type
_entity_poly.pdbx_seq_one_letter_code
_entity_poly.pdbx_strand_id
1 'polypeptide(L)'
;MKALRKFGVGLVALAITLTGCNSAEANGVNKDTTIDREVNSKETSTDCEYTDKLFDASYVHTINIEIADEDWQDLVTNPLDETYYSCNITIDGETYKNIGLRTKGNSSLTQVAHSDSDRYSFKIKFDKFDKEQDYYGLEKLSLNNIIQDATFMKDYLSYKLMGDFGVASPYVSYSYITINDEEWGLYLNVEDIDSSFLDRNYGEDHGELYKPATDIDNMVQGGKDKIGNNGVAPNMPEGAAPVAGENQATTNAEATNAVNNQSGELPTDMPNIPENFSPENMPNMPENFNPENMSEGFNPGQMRPDGGKGMGGGMEAKGADLKYVDDEASSYANIFDNAETKIDDTDKERLIASLKQLSTGENLEEVVDIDATLRYFVVHNFVDNYDSYTGTMLHNYYLYEEDGKLSMLPWDYNLAFGAFGGAGGGMGGGRNMERPNGMPGQNGASNADMSKGTNTKGASSNQDTTKPQGTLAGQAATASPSTTANKETTEAKSAVENQAPTDKQEVLNENTQNSATQMVNMAIDTPLSGTTEEERPLWGQLISNATYKEQYHQLFDEFLKNHLENGVVEKEIDRVAEMISPYIQKDPTGFYTYDEFQKGITTLKSFINLRTESIRKQLNGEIPSTTEGQKTASDKLVDASSINLSDMGSNHQGDMKRNDKAGASAQPK
;
A
#
# COMPACT_ATOMS: atom_id res chain seq x y z
N MET A 1 28.75 -70.37 4.43
CA MET A 1 28.42 -70.43 2.99
C MET A 1 28.07 -69.01 2.57
N LYS A 2 29.02 -68.26 1.97
CA LYS A 2 29.12 -67.87 0.53
C LYS A 2 27.86 -67.12 0.03
N ALA A 3 27.90 -65.94 -0.60
CA ALA A 3 28.99 -65.09 -1.07
C ALA A 3 28.46 -63.67 -1.43
N LEU A 4 29.37 -62.68 -1.39
CA LEU A 4 29.25 -61.32 -1.94
C LEU A 4 28.99 -61.30 -3.47
N ARG A 5 28.32 -60.24 -3.95
CA ARG A 5 28.62 -59.60 -5.25
C ARG A 5 28.47 -58.06 -5.18
N LYS A 6 29.56 -57.38 -5.55
CA LYS A 6 29.69 -55.96 -5.93
C LYS A 6 29.35 -55.79 -7.42
N PHE A 7 28.94 -54.59 -7.84
CA PHE A 7 29.25 -53.88 -9.10
C PHE A 7 28.63 -52.47 -8.96
N GLY A 8 29.20 -51.33 -9.37
CA GLY A 8 30.38 -51.00 -10.16
C GLY A 8 30.09 -49.69 -10.90
N VAL A 9 30.81 -48.62 -10.54
CA VAL A 9 30.75 -47.27 -11.15
C VAL A 9 31.32 -47.32 -12.56
N GLY A 10 30.62 -46.75 -13.54
CA GLY A 10 31.07 -46.60 -14.92
C GLY A 10 31.46 -45.15 -15.23
N LEU A 11 32.76 -44.91 -15.41
CA LEU A 11 33.32 -43.73 -16.07
C LEU A 11 33.15 -43.89 -17.59
N VAL A 12 32.64 -42.87 -18.28
CA VAL A 12 32.79 -42.73 -19.73
C VAL A 12 33.55 -41.43 -20.02
N ALA A 13 34.77 -41.60 -20.52
CA ALA A 13 35.55 -40.54 -21.14
C ALA A 13 35.21 -40.49 -22.64
N LEU A 14 34.87 -39.31 -23.16
CA LEU A 14 34.83 -39.06 -24.60
C LEU A 14 35.82 -37.95 -24.93
N ALA A 15 36.94 -38.34 -25.56
CA ALA A 15 37.88 -37.45 -26.20
C ALA A 15 37.36 -37.02 -27.57
N ILE A 16 37.35 -35.72 -27.86
CA ILE A 16 37.20 -35.21 -29.22
C ILE A 16 38.49 -34.47 -29.58
N THR A 17 39.12 -34.97 -30.65
CA THR A 17 40.37 -34.52 -31.24
C THR A 17 40.21 -33.21 -31.99
N LEU A 18 41.07 -32.23 -31.68
CA LEU A 18 41.35 -31.04 -32.49
C LEU A 18 41.96 -31.46 -33.84
N THR A 19 41.31 -31.09 -34.95
CA THR A 19 41.96 -31.01 -36.27
C THR A 19 41.58 -29.68 -36.90
N GLY A 20 42.57 -28.82 -37.10
CA GLY A 20 42.42 -27.55 -37.79
C GLY A 20 42.40 -27.72 -39.31
N CYS A 21 41.61 -26.89 -39.98
CA CYS A 21 41.87 -26.45 -41.35
C CYS A 21 41.45 -24.98 -41.48
N ASN A 22 42.41 -24.16 -41.91
CA ASN A 22 42.25 -22.75 -42.25
C ASN A 22 41.62 -22.61 -43.64
N SER A 23 40.66 -21.71 -43.81
CA SER A 23 40.45 -20.89 -45.03
C SER A 23 39.55 -19.70 -44.69
N ALA A 24 39.94 -18.52 -45.15
CA ALA A 24 39.36 -17.22 -44.85
C ALA A 24 38.01 -16.95 -45.54
N GLU A 25 37.14 -16.14 -44.92
CA GLU A 25 36.80 -14.74 -45.31
C GLU A 25 35.53 -14.23 -44.58
N ALA A 26 35.46 -12.92 -44.42
CA ALA A 26 34.64 -12.15 -43.48
C ALA A 26 33.13 -12.07 -43.79
N ASN A 27 32.30 -11.97 -42.74
CA ASN A 27 31.41 -10.82 -42.47
C ASN A 27 30.57 -11.07 -41.20
N GLY A 28 30.46 -10.04 -40.37
CA GLY A 28 29.97 -10.12 -39.00
C GLY A 28 28.46 -10.25 -38.83
N VAL A 29 28.10 -10.73 -37.63
CA VAL A 29 26.95 -10.38 -36.76
C VAL A 29 27.27 -11.09 -35.44
N ASN A 30 27.56 -10.35 -34.37
CA ASN A 30 27.77 -10.93 -33.04
C ASN A 30 26.40 -11.29 -32.46
N LYS A 31 26.17 -12.59 -32.28
CA LYS A 31 25.05 -13.14 -31.52
C LYS A 31 25.41 -13.20 -30.04
N ASP A 32 24.38 -12.97 -29.23
CA ASP A 32 24.24 -13.25 -27.81
C ASP A 32 25.22 -14.27 -27.24
N THR A 33 25.82 -13.90 -26.12
CA THR A 33 26.48 -14.83 -25.20
C THR A 33 25.55 -15.01 -24.01
N THR A 34 24.59 -15.92 -24.15
CA THR A 34 23.79 -16.43 -23.03
C THR A 34 24.69 -17.33 -22.20
N ILE A 35 24.90 -16.97 -20.94
CA ILE A 35 25.52 -17.85 -19.95
C ILE A 35 24.41 -18.76 -19.45
N ASP A 36 24.39 -20.00 -19.90
CA ASP A 36 23.48 -21.03 -19.41
C ASP A 36 23.77 -21.29 -17.92
N ARG A 37 22.90 -20.79 -17.04
CA ARG A 37 22.78 -21.28 -15.67
C ARG A 37 21.83 -22.48 -15.70
N GLU A 38 22.28 -23.62 -15.19
CA GLU A 38 21.42 -24.77 -14.87
C GLU A 38 20.39 -24.33 -13.83
N VAL A 39 19.19 -23.97 -14.31
CA VAL A 39 17.99 -23.94 -13.49
C VAL A 39 17.65 -25.39 -13.22
N ASN A 40 17.71 -25.81 -11.96
CA ASN A 40 17.19 -27.09 -11.52
C ASN A 40 15.65 -27.01 -11.53
N SER A 41 15.05 -27.05 -12.71
CA SER A 41 13.60 -27.15 -12.85
C SER A 41 13.17 -28.56 -12.47
N LYS A 42 12.64 -28.74 -11.25
CA LYS A 42 11.63 -29.79 -11.03
C LYS A 42 10.56 -29.57 -12.11
N GLU A 43 10.25 -30.60 -12.89
CA GLU A 43 9.13 -30.57 -13.85
C GLU A 43 7.84 -30.30 -13.06
N THR A 44 7.36 -29.06 -13.08
CA THR A 44 6.05 -28.65 -12.58
C THR A 44 5.07 -28.72 -13.74
N SER A 45 4.15 -29.70 -13.72
CA SER A 45 2.98 -29.67 -14.60
C SER A 45 1.70 -29.90 -13.78
N THR A 46 1.44 -28.97 -12.87
CA THR A 46 0.07 -28.60 -12.52
C THR A 46 -0.35 -27.61 -13.60
N ASP A 47 -1.23 -28.02 -14.53
CA ASP A 47 -1.70 -27.15 -15.62
C ASP A 47 -2.57 -26.02 -15.03
N CYS A 48 -1.94 -24.95 -14.55
CA CYS A 48 -2.59 -23.71 -14.11
C CYS A 48 -3.06 -22.89 -15.34
N GLU A 49 -3.95 -23.47 -16.14
CA GLU A 49 -4.46 -22.88 -17.39
C GLU A 49 -5.14 -21.51 -17.19
N TYR A 50 -5.60 -21.20 -15.97
CA TYR A 50 -6.19 -19.90 -15.63
C TYR A 50 -5.26 -18.72 -15.91
N THR A 51 -3.96 -18.95 -15.88
CA THR A 51 -2.92 -17.92 -16.06
C THR A 51 -3.07 -17.23 -17.41
N ASP A 52 -3.17 -17.99 -18.50
CA ASP A 52 -3.37 -17.44 -19.84
C ASP A 52 -4.83 -17.05 -20.12
N LYS A 53 -5.79 -17.67 -19.43
CA LYS A 53 -7.22 -17.46 -19.72
C LYS A 53 -7.83 -16.22 -19.07
N LEU A 54 -7.36 -15.85 -17.89
CA LEU A 54 -7.90 -14.71 -17.13
C LEU A 54 -6.84 -13.67 -16.80
N PHE A 55 -5.56 -13.99 -16.94
CA PHE A 55 -4.47 -13.03 -16.71
C PHE A 55 -3.70 -12.66 -17.98
N ASP A 56 -4.28 -12.90 -19.17
CA ASP A 56 -3.80 -12.29 -20.42
C ASP A 56 -4.06 -10.77 -20.38
N ALA A 57 -3.03 -10.03 -19.98
CA ALA A 57 -3.07 -8.58 -19.89
C ALA A 57 -2.98 -7.85 -21.26
N SER A 58 -3.11 -8.55 -22.39
CA SER A 58 -3.12 -7.94 -23.73
C SER A 58 -4.47 -7.33 -24.12
N TYR A 59 -5.55 -7.67 -23.41
CA TYR A 59 -6.88 -7.09 -23.58
C TYR A 59 -7.60 -6.94 -22.23
N VAL A 60 -8.78 -6.29 -22.25
CA VAL A 60 -9.68 -6.21 -21.09
C VAL A 60 -10.70 -7.34 -21.19
N HIS A 61 -10.69 -8.25 -20.22
CA HIS A 61 -11.62 -9.37 -20.11
C HIS A 61 -13.06 -8.88 -19.85
N THR A 62 -14.01 -9.79 -20.01
CA THR A 62 -15.42 -9.55 -19.66
C THR A 62 -15.85 -10.48 -18.53
N ILE A 63 -16.49 -9.91 -17.51
CA ILE A 63 -17.09 -10.70 -16.41
C ILE A 63 -18.54 -10.25 -16.23
N ASN A 64 -19.50 -11.15 -16.45
CA ASN A 64 -20.90 -10.94 -16.06
C ASN A 64 -21.20 -11.65 -14.75
N ILE A 65 -21.75 -10.93 -13.78
CA ILE A 65 -22.16 -11.43 -12.48
C ILE A 65 -23.69 -11.49 -12.46
N GLU A 66 -24.26 -12.70 -12.46
CA GLU A 66 -25.70 -12.92 -12.30
C GLU A 66 -26.00 -13.35 -10.86
N ILE A 67 -26.59 -12.46 -10.07
CA ILE A 67 -26.89 -12.65 -8.64
C ILE A 67 -28.37 -12.37 -8.39
N ALA A 68 -29.00 -13.12 -7.48
CA ALA A 68 -30.39 -12.87 -7.13
C ALA A 68 -30.58 -11.45 -6.57
N ASP A 69 -31.65 -10.74 -6.97
CA ASP A 69 -31.89 -9.35 -6.56
C ASP A 69 -31.91 -9.18 -5.03
N GLU A 70 -32.45 -10.17 -4.31
CA GLU A 70 -32.48 -10.17 -2.85
C GLU A 70 -31.10 -10.30 -2.22
N ASP A 71 -30.25 -11.16 -2.78
CA ASP A 71 -28.87 -11.36 -2.34
C ASP A 71 -28.00 -10.13 -2.66
N TRP A 72 -28.18 -9.53 -3.84
CA TRP A 72 -27.52 -8.29 -4.20
C TRP A 72 -27.92 -7.15 -3.27
N GLN A 73 -29.23 -7.01 -2.99
CA GLN A 73 -29.72 -5.99 -2.07
C GLN A 73 -29.16 -6.18 -0.65
N ASP A 74 -29.05 -7.42 -0.18
CA ASP A 74 -28.45 -7.71 1.12
C ASP A 74 -26.94 -7.40 1.12
N LEU A 75 -26.21 -7.79 0.08
CA LEU A 75 -24.78 -7.50 -0.08
C LEU A 75 -24.50 -5.99 -0.01
N VAL A 76 -25.27 -5.15 -0.72
CA VAL A 76 -25.05 -3.70 -0.70
C VAL A 76 -25.55 -3.03 0.57
N THR A 77 -26.52 -3.64 1.28
CA THR A 77 -27.04 -3.11 2.55
C THR A 77 -26.13 -3.47 3.72
N ASN A 78 -25.51 -4.65 3.67
CA ASN A 78 -24.66 -5.21 4.71
C ASN A 78 -23.26 -5.55 4.18
N PRO A 79 -22.55 -4.60 3.51
CA PRO A 79 -21.30 -4.89 2.82
C PRO A 79 -20.16 -5.25 3.78
N LEU A 80 -20.24 -4.85 5.05
CA LEU A 80 -19.25 -5.13 6.08
C LEU A 80 -19.35 -6.55 6.66
N ASP A 81 -20.45 -7.28 6.37
CA ASP A 81 -20.61 -8.65 6.85
C ASP A 81 -19.76 -9.64 6.02
N GLU A 82 -19.33 -9.24 4.82
CA GLU A 82 -18.53 -10.06 3.90
C GLU A 82 -19.15 -11.45 3.61
N THR A 83 -20.49 -11.53 3.70
CA THR A 83 -21.26 -12.74 3.43
C THR A 83 -21.06 -13.19 1.98
N TYR A 84 -20.82 -14.50 1.79
CA TYR A 84 -20.80 -15.10 0.46
C TYR A 84 -22.22 -15.40 -0.02
N TYR A 85 -22.59 -14.82 -1.15
CA TYR A 85 -23.82 -15.11 -1.88
C TYR A 85 -23.52 -15.98 -3.10
N SER A 86 -24.50 -16.77 -3.50
CA SER A 86 -24.39 -17.63 -4.68
C SER A 86 -24.74 -16.84 -5.94
N CYS A 87 -23.89 -16.90 -6.96
CA CYS A 87 -24.12 -16.26 -8.25
C CYS A 87 -23.69 -17.19 -9.39
N ASN A 88 -24.05 -16.82 -10.63
CA ASN A 88 -23.34 -17.32 -11.80
C ASN A 88 -22.35 -16.25 -12.26
N ILE A 89 -21.17 -16.69 -12.68
CA ILE A 89 -20.13 -15.83 -13.23
C ILE A 89 -19.87 -16.28 -14.66
N THR A 90 -19.95 -15.36 -15.62
CA THR A 90 -19.54 -15.61 -17.01
C THR A 90 -18.26 -14.86 -17.30
N ILE A 91 -17.16 -15.57 -17.54
CA ILE A 91 -15.85 -15.00 -17.87
C ILE A 91 -15.60 -15.26 -19.36
N ASP A 92 -15.42 -14.20 -20.16
CA ASP A 92 -15.17 -14.29 -21.60
C ASP A 92 -16.12 -15.25 -22.37
N GLY A 93 -17.38 -15.27 -21.94
CA GLY A 93 -18.44 -16.08 -22.53
C GLY A 93 -18.59 -17.50 -21.96
N GLU A 94 -17.75 -17.91 -21.01
CA GLU A 94 -17.86 -19.19 -20.31
C GLU A 94 -18.51 -19.01 -18.94
N THR A 95 -19.65 -19.69 -18.71
CA THR A 95 -20.46 -19.53 -17.49
C THR A 95 -20.20 -20.62 -16.47
N TYR A 96 -19.88 -20.20 -15.26
CA TYR A 96 -19.71 -20.99 -14.05
C TYR A 96 -20.87 -20.71 -13.09
N LYS A 97 -21.38 -21.75 -12.41
CA LYS A 97 -22.59 -21.65 -11.57
C LYS A 97 -22.28 -21.93 -10.13
N ASN A 98 -23.13 -21.40 -9.24
CA ASN A 98 -23.00 -21.57 -7.79
C ASN A 98 -21.64 -21.08 -7.28
N ILE A 99 -21.22 -19.91 -7.76
CA ILE A 99 -19.96 -19.28 -7.39
C ILE A 99 -20.20 -18.35 -6.21
N GLY A 100 -19.25 -18.35 -5.26
CA GLY A 100 -19.28 -17.43 -4.13
C GLY A 100 -18.87 -16.03 -4.54
N LEU A 101 -19.73 -15.04 -4.29
CA LEU A 101 -19.41 -13.63 -4.40
C LEU A 101 -19.57 -12.96 -3.03
N ARG A 102 -18.61 -12.14 -2.64
CA ARG A 102 -18.73 -11.25 -1.49
C ARG A 102 -18.00 -9.93 -1.73
N THR A 103 -18.36 -8.90 -0.98
CA THR A 103 -17.51 -7.72 -0.81
C THR A 103 -16.18 -8.09 -0.17
N LYS A 104 -15.14 -7.29 -0.39
CA LYS A 104 -13.84 -7.47 0.25
C LYS A 104 -13.12 -6.16 0.54
N GLY A 105 -12.15 -6.25 1.44
CA GLY A 105 -11.17 -5.21 1.75
C GLY A 105 -11.33 -4.68 3.16
N ASN A 106 -10.38 -3.88 3.60
CA ASN A 106 -10.44 -3.21 4.89
C ASN A 106 -10.83 -1.74 4.69
N SER A 107 -9.84 -0.88 4.45
CA SER A 107 -10.05 0.56 4.26
C SER A 107 -10.93 0.87 3.05
N SER A 108 -10.76 0.18 1.92
CA SER A 108 -11.56 0.38 0.70
C SER A 108 -13.02 0.00 0.91
N LEU A 109 -13.28 -1.11 1.61
CA LEU A 109 -14.63 -1.58 1.91
C LEU A 109 -15.35 -0.58 2.82
N THR A 110 -14.67 -0.18 3.89
CA THR A 110 -15.20 0.79 4.84
C THR A 110 -15.48 2.14 4.18
N GLN A 111 -14.58 2.63 3.32
CA GLN A 111 -14.78 3.89 2.58
C GLN A 111 -16.02 3.84 1.68
N VAL A 112 -16.18 2.76 0.90
CA VAL A 112 -17.34 2.62 0.02
C VAL A 112 -18.63 2.50 0.85
N ALA A 113 -18.63 1.68 1.90
CA ALA A 113 -19.80 1.48 2.78
C ALA A 113 -20.28 2.76 3.48
N HIS A 114 -19.42 3.77 3.63
CA HIS A 114 -19.76 5.07 4.20
C HIS A 114 -19.86 6.19 3.16
N SER A 115 -19.94 5.84 1.87
CA SER A 115 -20.07 6.78 0.75
C SER A 115 -21.41 6.63 0.05
N ASP A 116 -21.65 7.45 -0.98
CA ASP A 116 -22.78 7.32 -1.90
C ASP A 116 -22.51 6.30 -3.05
N SER A 117 -21.40 5.57 -3.01
CA SER A 117 -21.00 4.59 -4.03
C SER A 117 -21.28 3.16 -3.56
N ASP A 118 -21.80 2.32 -4.46
CA ASP A 118 -21.94 0.87 -4.25
C ASP A 118 -20.78 0.09 -4.90
N ARG A 119 -19.75 0.78 -5.39
CA ARG A 119 -18.63 0.19 -6.14
C ARG A 119 -17.64 -0.50 -5.20
N TYR A 120 -18.07 -1.60 -4.58
CA TYR A 120 -17.23 -2.43 -3.73
C TYR A 120 -16.19 -3.19 -4.55
N SER A 121 -15.08 -3.53 -3.92
CA SER A 121 -14.25 -4.63 -4.41
C SER A 121 -14.92 -5.96 -4.11
N PHE A 122 -14.75 -6.95 -4.98
CA PHE A 122 -15.35 -8.26 -4.80
C PHE A 122 -14.29 -9.36 -4.65
N LYS A 123 -14.66 -10.42 -3.94
CA LYS A 123 -13.95 -11.70 -3.95
C LYS A 123 -14.87 -12.74 -4.59
N ILE A 124 -14.36 -13.36 -5.64
CA ILE A 124 -14.98 -14.51 -6.30
C ILE A 124 -14.29 -15.76 -5.77
N LYS A 125 -15.06 -16.74 -5.30
CA LYS A 125 -14.57 -18.02 -4.82
C LYS A 125 -15.29 -19.15 -5.56
N PHE A 126 -14.58 -19.81 -6.47
CA PHE A 126 -15.14 -20.81 -7.39
C PHE A 126 -15.58 -22.07 -6.66
N ASP A 127 -14.83 -22.47 -5.63
CA ASP A 127 -15.08 -23.68 -4.85
C ASP A 127 -16.04 -23.46 -3.66
N LYS A 128 -16.66 -22.27 -3.52
CA LYS A 128 -17.37 -21.88 -2.30
C LYS A 128 -18.52 -22.83 -1.98
N PHE A 129 -19.33 -23.15 -2.98
CA PHE A 129 -20.53 -23.99 -2.84
C PHE A 129 -20.39 -25.37 -3.51
N ASP A 130 -19.35 -25.56 -4.32
CA ASP A 130 -18.96 -26.84 -4.90
C ASP A 130 -17.46 -27.04 -4.76
N LYS A 131 -17.04 -28.00 -3.94
CA LYS A 131 -15.62 -28.19 -3.55
C LYS A 131 -14.74 -28.74 -4.68
N GLU A 132 -15.34 -29.23 -5.75
CA GLU A 132 -14.63 -29.76 -6.92
C GLU A 132 -14.55 -28.74 -8.07
N GLN A 133 -15.13 -27.54 -7.90
CA GLN A 133 -15.16 -26.50 -8.93
C GLN A 133 -14.03 -25.50 -8.74
N ASP A 134 -13.27 -25.29 -9.81
CA ASP A 134 -12.28 -24.23 -9.96
C ASP A 134 -12.49 -23.53 -11.32
N TYR A 135 -11.77 -22.42 -11.54
CA TYR A 135 -11.60 -21.83 -12.86
C TYR A 135 -10.23 -22.20 -13.40
N TYR A 136 -10.13 -23.34 -14.11
CA TYR A 136 -8.89 -23.80 -14.74
C TYR A 136 -7.70 -23.87 -13.76
N GLY A 137 -7.97 -24.34 -12.53
CA GLY A 137 -7.01 -24.40 -11.42
C GLY A 137 -7.00 -23.18 -10.48
N LEU A 138 -7.78 -22.12 -10.76
CA LEU A 138 -7.93 -20.97 -9.87
C LEU A 138 -9.12 -21.14 -8.91
N GLU A 139 -8.86 -21.10 -7.61
CA GLU A 139 -9.90 -21.18 -6.58
C GLU A 139 -10.53 -19.82 -6.25
N LYS A 140 -9.72 -18.75 -6.24
CA LYS A 140 -10.16 -17.41 -5.84
C LYS A 140 -9.62 -16.31 -6.74
N LEU A 141 -10.47 -15.32 -6.98
CA LEU A 141 -10.14 -14.11 -7.73
C LEU A 141 -10.56 -12.88 -6.93
N SER A 142 -9.65 -11.91 -6.83
CA SER A 142 -9.95 -10.59 -6.30
C SER A 142 -10.25 -9.62 -7.44
N LEU A 143 -11.41 -8.96 -7.37
CA LEU A 143 -11.77 -7.84 -8.24
C LEU A 143 -11.60 -6.54 -7.46
N ASN A 144 -10.51 -5.81 -7.72
CA ASN A 144 -10.22 -4.53 -7.08
C ASN A 144 -10.97 -3.39 -7.76
N ASN A 145 -11.64 -2.56 -6.96
CA ASN A 145 -12.46 -1.43 -7.41
C ASN A 145 -11.67 -0.15 -7.75
N ILE A 146 -10.38 -0.11 -7.41
CA ILE A 146 -9.42 0.95 -7.76
C ILE A 146 -9.73 2.30 -7.06
N ILE A 147 -10.32 2.25 -5.85
CA ILE A 147 -10.78 3.48 -5.16
C ILE A 147 -9.68 4.51 -4.83
N GLN A 148 -8.44 4.10 -4.61
CA GLN A 148 -7.36 5.02 -4.18
C GLN A 148 -6.32 5.32 -5.27
N ASP A 149 -6.56 4.85 -6.49
CA ASP A 149 -5.59 4.89 -7.57
C ASP A 149 -6.17 5.58 -8.82
N ALA A 150 -5.86 6.86 -9.00
CA ALA A 150 -6.26 7.59 -10.19
C ALA A 150 -5.54 7.08 -11.45
N THR A 151 -4.45 6.32 -11.30
CA THR A 151 -3.69 5.77 -12.44
C THR A 151 -4.24 4.43 -12.91
N PHE A 152 -5.07 3.75 -12.11
CA PHE A 152 -5.55 2.39 -12.35
C PHE A 152 -4.43 1.33 -12.48
N MET A 153 -3.17 1.67 -12.18
CA MET A 153 -1.99 0.90 -12.54
C MET A 153 -1.02 0.61 -11.39
N LYS A 154 -1.24 1.11 -10.16
CA LYS A 154 -0.24 0.94 -9.08
C LYS A 154 -0.06 -0.52 -8.69
N ASP A 155 -1.15 -1.22 -8.41
CA ASP A 155 -1.13 -2.68 -8.19
C ASP A 155 -0.58 -3.39 -9.44
N TYR A 156 -1.13 -3.07 -10.61
CA TYR A 156 -0.75 -3.68 -11.88
C TYR A 156 0.76 -3.66 -12.13
N LEU A 157 1.37 -2.47 -12.07
CA LEU A 157 2.79 -2.29 -12.31
C LEU A 157 3.63 -2.88 -11.19
N SER A 158 3.21 -2.76 -9.94
CA SER A 158 3.99 -3.28 -8.81
C SER A 158 4.13 -4.80 -8.89
N TYR A 159 3.01 -5.52 -9.12
CA TYR A 159 3.06 -6.97 -9.26
C TYR A 159 3.77 -7.42 -10.53
N LYS A 160 3.57 -6.70 -11.65
CA LYS A 160 4.29 -7.00 -12.89
C LYS A 160 5.79 -6.83 -12.72
N LEU A 161 6.25 -5.74 -12.11
CA LEU A 161 7.68 -5.49 -11.86
C LEU A 161 8.27 -6.53 -10.89
N MET A 162 7.53 -6.94 -9.87
CA MET A 162 7.93 -8.01 -8.95
C MET A 162 8.13 -9.33 -9.71
N GLY A 163 7.13 -9.75 -10.49
CA GLY A 163 7.18 -10.97 -11.30
C GLY A 163 8.29 -10.95 -12.35
N ASP A 164 8.38 -9.88 -13.13
CA ASP A 164 9.41 -9.71 -14.16
C ASP A 164 10.84 -9.69 -13.55
N PHE A 165 10.98 -9.28 -12.29
CA PHE A 165 12.26 -9.29 -11.57
C PHE A 165 12.54 -10.56 -10.76
N GLY A 166 11.68 -11.58 -10.87
CA GLY A 166 11.90 -12.92 -10.30
C GLY A 166 11.34 -13.12 -8.89
N VAL A 167 10.44 -12.25 -8.42
CA VAL A 167 9.71 -12.43 -7.17
C VAL A 167 8.40 -13.14 -7.49
N ALA A 168 8.06 -14.21 -6.76
CA ALA A 168 6.75 -14.83 -6.91
C ALA A 168 5.67 -13.79 -6.52
N SER A 169 4.81 -13.46 -7.48
CA SER A 169 3.91 -12.32 -7.39
C SER A 169 2.55 -12.64 -8.02
N PRO A 170 1.44 -12.08 -7.49
CA PRO A 170 0.12 -12.22 -8.10
C PRO A 170 0.13 -11.85 -9.57
N TYR A 171 -0.57 -12.64 -10.37
CA TYR A 171 -0.95 -12.24 -11.72
C TYR A 171 -2.09 -11.23 -11.70
N VAL A 172 -2.09 -10.35 -12.70
CA VAL A 172 -3.02 -9.23 -12.81
C VAL A 172 -3.42 -8.95 -14.25
N SER A 173 -4.69 -8.62 -14.44
CA SER A 173 -5.28 -8.19 -15.70
C SER A 173 -6.47 -7.26 -15.41
N TYR A 174 -7.20 -6.84 -16.43
CA TYR A 174 -8.39 -5.99 -16.24
C TYR A 174 -9.63 -6.71 -16.75
N SER A 175 -10.76 -6.50 -16.07
CA SER A 175 -12.08 -6.89 -16.56
C SER A 175 -12.99 -5.69 -16.63
N TYR A 176 -13.81 -5.62 -17.68
CA TYR A 176 -15.01 -4.81 -17.64
C TYR A 176 -16.17 -5.67 -17.16
N ILE A 177 -16.79 -5.28 -16.05
CA ILE A 177 -17.79 -6.08 -15.36
C ILE A 177 -19.21 -5.57 -15.59
N THR A 178 -20.15 -6.50 -15.66
CA THR A 178 -21.60 -6.27 -15.66
C THR A 178 -22.23 -7.03 -14.49
N ILE A 179 -23.29 -6.48 -13.90
CA ILE A 179 -24.04 -7.11 -12.81
C ILE A 179 -25.50 -7.18 -13.23
N ASN A 180 -26.07 -8.40 -13.28
CA ASN A 180 -27.42 -8.65 -13.80
C ASN A 180 -27.65 -8.00 -15.18
N ASP A 181 -26.65 -8.16 -16.08
CA ASP A 181 -26.58 -7.57 -17.42
C ASP A 181 -26.56 -6.03 -17.49
N GLU A 182 -26.45 -5.33 -16.35
CA GLU A 182 -26.25 -3.89 -16.30
C GLU A 182 -24.76 -3.52 -16.29
N GLU A 183 -24.38 -2.50 -17.07
CA GLU A 183 -22.99 -2.00 -17.10
C GLU A 183 -22.58 -1.51 -15.71
N TRP A 184 -21.45 -2.02 -15.20
CA TRP A 184 -20.97 -1.69 -13.87
C TRP A 184 -19.64 -0.95 -13.90
N GLY A 185 -18.58 -1.49 -14.49
CA GLY A 185 -17.32 -0.74 -14.65
C GLY A 185 -16.06 -1.57 -14.85
N LEU A 186 -14.92 -0.88 -14.99
CA LEU A 186 -13.59 -1.48 -15.15
C LEU A 186 -13.01 -1.85 -13.79
N TYR A 187 -12.62 -3.09 -13.59
CA TYR A 187 -11.98 -3.59 -12.36
C TYR A 187 -10.61 -4.19 -12.68
N LEU A 188 -9.71 -4.20 -11.68
CA LEU A 188 -8.45 -4.92 -11.75
C LEU A 188 -8.67 -6.34 -11.21
N ASN A 189 -8.40 -7.34 -12.04
CA ASN A 189 -8.31 -8.74 -11.63
C ASN A 189 -6.98 -8.95 -10.91
N VAL A 190 -7.00 -9.53 -9.73
CA VAL A 190 -5.81 -9.90 -8.95
C VAL A 190 -5.94 -11.34 -8.53
N GLU A 191 -4.95 -12.16 -8.90
CA GLU A 191 -4.78 -13.51 -8.38
C GLU A 191 -4.66 -13.45 -6.84
N ASP A 192 -5.51 -14.21 -6.14
CA ASP A 192 -5.39 -14.32 -4.69
C ASP A 192 -4.14 -15.16 -4.35
N ILE A 193 -3.41 -14.77 -3.30
CA ILE A 193 -2.30 -15.58 -2.78
C ILE A 193 -2.87 -16.66 -1.86
N ASP A 194 -3.11 -17.83 -2.43
CA ASP A 194 -3.64 -19.03 -1.79
C ASP A 194 -3.08 -20.32 -2.41
N SER A 195 -3.79 -21.46 -2.27
CA SER A 195 -3.38 -22.76 -2.85
C SER A 195 -3.07 -22.66 -4.34
N SER A 196 -3.93 -22.04 -5.16
CA SER A 196 -3.70 -21.92 -6.60
C SER A 196 -2.39 -21.16 -6.91
N PHE A 197 -2.14 -20.07 -6.18
CA PHE A 197 -0.89 -19.33 -6.28
C PHE A 197 0.31 -20.17 -5.83
N LEU A 198 0.20 -20.89 -4.73
CA LEU A 198 1.28 -21.71 -4.18
C LEU A 198 1.62 -22.86 -5.12
N ASP A 199 0.62 -23.55 -5.65
CA ASP A 199 0.78 -24.62 -6.64
C ASP A 199 1.49 -24.12 -7.90
N ARG A 200 1.11 -22.93 -8.39
CA ARG A 200 1.73 -22.31 -9.57
C ARG A 200 3.22 -21.98 -9.36
N ASN A 201 3.59 -21.48 -8.19
CA ASN A 201 4.94 -20.97 -7.94
C ASN A 201 5.89 -21.97 -7.27
N TYR A 202 5.36 -22.89 -6.46
CA TYR A 202 6.12 -23.79 -5.60
C TYR A 202 5.75 -25.28 -5.79
N GLY A 203 4.63 -25.57 -6.46
CA GLY A 203 4.11 -26.92 -6.68
C GLY A 203 3.19 -27.41 -5.54
N GLU A 204 2.58 -28.59 -5.71
CA GLU A 204 1.59 -29.14 -4.76
C GLU A 204 2.18 -29.47 -3.37
N ASP A 205 3.50 -29.68 -3.28
CA ASP A 205 4.23 -29.93 -2.04
C ASP A 205 4.82 -28.62 -1.46
N HIS A 206 4.12 -27.49 -1.63
CA HIS A 206 4.55 -26.18 -1.15
C HIS A 206 4.62 -26.09 0.38
N GLY A 207 5.33 -25.07 0.88
CA GLY A 207 5.39 -24.72 2.30
C GLY A 207 4.16 -23.96 2.83
N GLU A 208 4.32 -23.33 3.98
CA GLU A 208 3.26 -22.61 4.68
C GLU A 208 3.19 -21.14 4.27
N LEU A 209 1.97 -20.60 4.29
CA LEU A 209 1.68 -19.23 3.89
C LEU A 209 1.01 -18.47 5.04
N TYR A 210 1.58 -17.32 5.39
CA TYR A 210 1.05 -16.44 6.41
C TYR A 210 0.80 -15.06 5.83
N LYS A 211 -0.25 -14.38 6.32
CA LYS A 211 -0.52 -12.97 6.03
C LYS A 211 -0.47 -12.14 7.31
N PRO A 212 0.73 -11.80 7.82
CA PRO A 212 0.83 -11.09 9.09
C PRO A 212 0.02 -9.78 9.10
N ALA A 213 -0.71 -9.57 10.17
CA ALA A 213 -1.60 -8.42 10.35
C ALA A 213 -1.68 -8.04 11.83
N THR A 214 -1.64 -6.74 12.13
CA THR A 214 -1.67 -6.25 13.54
C THR A 214 -3.02 -6.49 14.22
N ASP A 215 -3.06 -6.41 15.55
CA ASP A 215 -4.33 -6.48 16.31
C ASP A 215 -5.38 -5.48 15.78
N ILE A 216 -4.96 -4.27 15.37
CA ILE A 216 -5.85 -3.27 14.78
C ILE A 216 -6.42 -3.77 13.45
N ASP A 217 -5.57 -4.30 12.58
CA ASP A 217 -6.01 -4.83 11.29
C ASP A 217 -6.95 -6.04 11.50
N ASN A 218 -6.64 -6.94 12.45
CA ASN A 218 -7.50 -8.06 12.83
C ASN A 218 -8.87 -7.61 13.39
N MET A 219 -8.92 -6.49 14.12
CA MET A 219 -10.17 -5.92 14.63
C MET A 219 -11.02 -5.31 13.50
N VAL A 220 -10.40 -4.67 12.51
CA VAL A 220 -11.13 -4.02 11.42
C VAL A 220 -11.52 -5.01 10.31
N GLN A 221 -10.71 -6.04 10.06
CA GLN A 221 -11.03 -7.13 9.11
C GLN A 221 -12.16 -8.06 9.59
N GLY A 222 -12.72 -7.82 10.79
CA GLY A 222 -13.79 -8.62 11.36
C GLY A 222 -13.33 -10.05 11.62
N GLY A 223 -12.94 -10.36 12.87
CA GLY A 223 -12.49 -11.70 13.29
C GLY A 223 -13.56 -12.80 13.24
N LYS A 224 -14.16 -13.04 12.08
CA LYS A 224 -15.19 -14.04 11.81
C LYS A 224 -14.87 -14.65 10.44
N ASP A 225 -14.84 -15.98 10.42
CA ASP A 225 -14.72 -16.85 9.24
C ASP A 225 -13.32 -17.37 8.83
N LYS A 226 -12.27 -17.19 9.63
CA LYS A 226 -11.02 -17.96 9.46
C LYS A 226 -10.84 -19.16 10.41
N ILE A 227 -11.80 -19.45 11.28
CA ILE A 227 -11.76 -20.66 12.13
C ILE A 227 -12.28 -21.87 11.34
N GLY A 228 -11.42 -22.42 10.50
CA GLY A 228 -11.56 -23.77 9.98
C GLY A 228 -11.17 -24.81 11.04
N ASN A 229 -12.17 -25.36 11.72
CA ASN A 229 -12.14 -26.72 12.28
C ASN A 229 -10.97 -27.09 13.21
N ASN A 230 -10.84 -26.41 14.36
CA ASN A 230 -10.34 -27.02 15.58
C ASN A 230 -11.07 -26.39 16.77
N GLY A 231 -12.05 -27.12 17.29
CA GLY A 231 -12.93 -26.64 18.35
C GLY A 231 -12.19 -26.45 19.67
N VAL A 232 -11.76 -25.22 19.94
CA VAL A 232 -11.64 -24.67 21.30
C VAL A 232 -11.97 -23.18 21.21
N ALA A 233 -13.15 -22.79 21.68
CA ALA A 233 -13.45 -21.38 21.92
C ALA A 233 -12.48 -20.84 22.99
N PRO A 234 -11.87 -19.66 22.82
CA PRO A 234 -11.07 -19.06 23.88
C PRO A 234 -11.94 -18.81 25.11
N ASN A 235 -11.59 -19.47 26.22
CA ASN A 235 -12.17 -19.21 27.52
C ASN A 235 -11.89 -17.75 27.91
N MET A 236 -12.92 -16.92 28.01
CA MET A 236 -12.82 -15.66 28.74
C MET A 236 -12.64 -15.94 30.24
N PRO A 237 -11.78 -15.19 30.97
CA PRO A 237 -11.68 -15.30 32.41
C PRO A 237 -12.99 -14.83 33.08
N GLU A 238 -13.66 -15.76 33.75
CA GLU A 238 -14.87 -15.54 34.53
C GLU A 238 -14.51 -14.81 35.84
N GLY A 239 -14.91 -13.54 36.01
CA GLY A 239 -14.51 -12.78 37.19
C GLY A 239 -14.94 -11.33 37.35
N ALA A 240 -16.12 -10.91 36.86
CA ALA A 240 -16.77 -9.69 37.36
C ALA A 240 -18.28 -9.73 37.10
N ALA A 241 -19.05 -10.25 38.06
CA ALA A 241 -20.49 -10.01 38.13
C ALA A 241 -20.80 -9.17 39.39
N PRO A 242 -21.91 -8.41 39.36
CA PRO A 242 -22.85 -8.52 40.46
C PRO A 242 -24.23 -8.97 39.94
N VAL A 243 -24.61 -10.20 40.35
CA VAL A 243 -25.80 -10.52 41.18
C VAL A 243 -27.02 -9.60 40.95
N ALA A 244 -28.25 -10.04 40.65
CA ALA A 244 -28.93 -11.33 40.65
C ALA A 244 -30.24 -11.24 39.84
N GLY A 245 -30.77 -12.39 39.41
CA GLY A 245 -32.18 -12.53 39.06
C GLY A 245 -32.46 -13.72 38.15
N GLU A 246 -32.49 -14.92 38.74
CA GLU A 246 -32.72 -16.21 38.09
C GLU A 246 -34.03 -16.33 37.27
N ASN A 247 -33.92 -17.08 36.18
CA ASN A 247 -34.83 -18.12 35.65
C ASN A 247 -35.31 -17.87 34.21
N GLN A 248 -34.81 -18.67 33.27
CA GLN A 248 -35.55 -19.82 32.72
C GLN A 248 -34.79 -20.43 31.52
N ALA A 249 -34.50 -21.73 31.63
CA ALA A 249 -34.39 -22.59 30.46
C ALA A 249 -35.80 -23.14 30.15
N THR A 250 -36.23 -23.12 28.88
CA THR A 250 -36.72 -24.29 28.12
C THR A 250 -37.33 -23.90 26.75
N THR A 251 -36.74 -24.51 25.71
CA THR A 251 -37.33 -25.14 24.51
C THR A 251 -38.42 -24.47 23.64
N ASN A 252 -38.07 -24.37 22.35
CA ASN A 252 -38.82 -24.72 21.13
C ASN A 252 -40.17 -24.07 20.74
N ALA A 253 -40.14 -23.57 19.49
CA ALA A 253 -41.10 -23.75 18.41
C ALA A 253 -42.36 -22.85 18.30
N GLU A 254 -42.54 -22.40 17.05
CA GLU A 254 -43.78 -22.06 16.33
C GLU A 254 -44.55 -20.76 16.64
N ALA A 255 -44.61 -19.95 15.57
CA ALA A 255 -45.81 -19.36 14.98
C ALA A 255 -46.47 -18.09 15.58
N THR A 256 -46.73 -17.19 14.62
CA THR A 256 -47.87 -16.26 14.48
C THR A 256 -47.90 -14.91 15.21
N ASN A 257 -47.87 -13.85 14.38
CA ASN A 257 -48.77 -12.68 14.35
C ASN A 257 -49.52 -12.31 15.63
N ALA A 258 -49.22 -11.13 16.19
CA ALA A 258 -50.26 -10.18 16.60
C ALA A 258 -49.67 -8.78 16.86
N VAL A 259 -50.23 -7.81 16.14
CA VAL A 259 -50.23 -6.38 16.39
C VAL A 259 -50.67 -6.07 17.83
N ASN A 260 -49.94 -5.19 18.54
CA ASN A 260 -50.64 -4.15 19.32
C ASN A 260 -49.78 -2.91 19.58
N ASN A 261 -50.30 -1.80 19.08
CA ASN A 261 -50.03 -0.43 19.50
C ASN A 261 -50.15 -0.29 21.02
N GLN A 262 -49.23 0.43 21.64
CA GLN A 262 -49.61 1.40 22.66
C GLN A 262 -48.60 2.54 22.78
N SER A 263 -49.11 3.70 22.36
CA SER A 263 -48.63 5.05 22.60
C SER A 263 -48.35 5.34 24.08
N GLY A 264 -47.19 5.95 24.35
CA GLY A 264 -46.87 6.62 25.61
C GLY A 264 -46.10 7.90 25.33
N GLU A 265 -46.68 9.02 25.72
CA GLU A 265 -46.28 10.40 25.42
C GLU A 265 -44.91 10.78 26.00
N LEU A 266 -44.18 11.63 25.27
CA LEU A 266 -42.98 12.35 25.72
C LEU A 266 -43.38 13.52 26.62
N PRO A 267 -42.76 13.68 27.81
CA PRO A 267 -42.78 14.97 28.50
C PRO A 267 -41.72 15.90 27.92
N THR A 268 -42.21 17.00 27.37
CA THR A 268 -41.51 18.26 27.09
C THR A 268 -41.04 18.90 28.39
N ASP A 269 -39.72 19.11 28.56
CA ASP A 269 -39.14 20.25 29.29
C ASP A 269 -37.60 20.15 29.30
N MET A 270 -36.94 20.76 28.31
CA MET A 270 -35.53 21.16 28.42
C MET A 270 -35.46 22.69 28.50
N PRO A 271 -34.78 23.29 29.51
CA PRO A 271 -34.47 24.70 29.47
C PRO A 271 -33.37 25.01 28.46
N ASN A 272 -33.62 26.00 27.60
CA ASN A 272 -32.68 26.53 26.60
C ASN A 272 -31.34 26.95 27.21
N ILE A 273 -30.23 26.50 26.61
CA ILE A 273 -28.89 27.03 26.85
C ILE A 273 -28.72 28.33 26.03
N PRO A 274 -28.31 29.47 26.63
CA PRO A 274 -28.11 30.71 25.88
C PRO A 274 -26.89 30.64 24.94
N GLU A 275 -27.01 31.23 23.75
CA GLU A 275 -26.00 31.27 22.66
C GLU A 275 -24.72 32.09 22.97
N ASN A 276 -24.21 32.13 24.21
CA ASN A 276 -22.95 32.86 24.48
C ASN A 276 -22.13 32.32 25.67
N PHE A 277 -21.71 31.05 25.60
CA PHE A 277 -20.86 30.43 26.62
C PHE A 277 -19.36 30.65 26.29
N SER A 278 -18.60 31.23 27.22
CA SER A 278 -17.17 31.52 27.09
C SER A 278 -16.39 30.98 28.32
N PRO A 279 -15.15 30.48 28.18
CA PRO A 279 -14.54 29.54 29.15
C PRO A 279 -13.97 30.15 30.44
N GLU A 280 -14.19 31.44 30.73
CA GLU A 280 -13.43 32.15 31.78
C GLU A 280 -14.12 32.21 33.16
N ASN A 281 -15.24 31.52 33.40
CA ASN A 281 -15.96 31.57 34.69
C ASN A 281 -16.37 30.19 35.25
N MET A 282 -15.41 29.34 35.62
CA MET A 282 -15.69 28.21 36.53
C MET A 282 -15.65 28.66 38.00
N PRO A 283 -16.66 28.30 38.84
CA PRO A 283 -16.60 28.52 40.28
C PRO A 283 -15.72 27.45 40.98
N ASN A 284 -15.01 27.86 42.03
CA ASN A 284 -14.18 27.00 42.90
C ASN A 284 -14.96 25.87 43.58
N MET A 285 -14.29 24.72 43.77
CA MET A 285 -14.75 23.53 44.50
C MET A 285 -14.96 23.80 46.01
N PRO A 286 -15.97 23.17 46.65
CA PRO A 286 -16.33 23.43 48.05
C PRO A 286 -15.38 22.80 49.08
N GLU A 287 -15.23 23.51 50.20
CA GLU A 287 -14.18 23.42 51.22
C GLU A 287 -14.18 22.19 52.17
N ASN A 288 -14.82 21.07 51.82
CA ASN A 288 -14.95 19.92 52.75
C ASN A 288 -14.63 18.55 52.14
N PHE A 289 -13.55 18.46 51.36
CA PHE A 289 -13.00 17.17 50.91
C PHE A 289 -11.96 16.65 51.91
N ASN A 290 -12.21 15.49 52.53
CA ASN A 290 -11.34 14.88 53.54
C ASN A 290 -10.41 13.81 52.90
N PRO A 291 -9.07 13.88 53.00
CA PRO A 291 -8.15 13.06 52.20
C PRO A 291 -7.72 11.72 52.84
N GLU A 292 -8.33 11.27 53.94
CA GLU A 292 -7.82 10.10 54.70
C GLU A 292 -8.20 8.71 54.14
N ASN A 293 -8.75 8.59 52.92
CA ASN A 293 -9.09 7.30 52.29
C ASN A 293 -8.15 6.85 51.16
N MET A 294 -6.88 7.30 51.17
CA MET A 294 -5.84 6.73 50.31
C MET A 294 -4.67 6.21 51.18
N SER A 295 -4.60 4.89 51.36
CA SER A 295 -3.37 4.18 51.77
C SER A 295 -3.01 3.21 50.65
N GLU A 296 -1.78 2.99 50.21
CA GLU A 296 -0.48 3.64 50.35
C GLU A 296 0.33 3.10 49.16
N GLY A 297 1.18 3.92 48.54
CA GLY A 297 2.21 3.40 47.61
C GLY A 297 2.47 4.18 46.32
N PHE A 298 2.35 5.50 46.29
CA PHE A 298 2.92 6.31 45.19
C PHE A 298 3.91 7.32 45.75
N ASN A 299 5.21 7.09 45.51
CA ASN A 299 6.29 7.98 45.90
C ASN A 299 6.80 8.73 44.64
N PRO A 300 6.52 10.04 44.46
CA PRO A 300 6.87 10.78 43.25
C PRO A 300 8.33 11.26 43.26
N GLY A 301 9.26 10.32 43.49
CA GLY A 301 10.70 10.57 43.58
C GLY A 301 11.56 9.73 42.61
N GLN A 302 10.94 9.02 41.65
CA GLN A 302 11.65 8.17 40.68
C GLN A 302 11.42 8.57 39.21
N MET A 303 11.12 9.83 38.93
CA MET A 303 11.36 10.38 37.60
C MET A 303 12.88 10.56 37.44
N ARG A 304 13.56 9.53 36.92
CA ARG A 304 14.92 9.70 36.40
C ARG A 304 14.83 10.62 35.17
N PRO A 305 15.75 11.60 35.04
CA PRO A 305 15.87 12.39 33.84
C PRO A 305 16.69 11.58 32.84
N ASP A 306 16.03 10.72 32.06
CA ASP A 306 16.55 10.32 30.77
C ASP A 306 15.40 9.97 29.83
N GLY A 307 15.54 10.40 28.57
CA GLY A 307 14.43 10.67 27.65
C GLY A 307 13.60 9.47 27.20
N GLY A 308 12.36 9.79 26.83
CA GLY A 308 11.60 9.05 25.83
C GLY A 308 10.82 7.83 26.31
N LYS A 309 9.58 8.05 26.74
CA LYS A 309 8.38 7.33 26.26
C LYS A 309 7.17 8.22 26.54
N GLY A 310 6.64 8.83 25.48
CA GLY A 310 5.34 9.49 25.53
C GLY A 310 4.24 8.45 25.79
N MET A 311 3.18 8.87 26.46
CA MET A 311 1.95 8.10 26.64
C MET A 311 1.36 7.69 25.29
N GLY A 312 1.69 6.48 24.86
CA GLY A 312 1.01 5.69 23.84
C GLY A 312 1.07 4.25 24.32
N GLY A 313 -0.06 3.68 24.75
CA GLY A 313 -0.12 2.25 25.04
C GLY A 313 0.03 1.50 23.71
N GLY A 314 1.25 1.05 23.40
CA GLY A 314 1.55 0.34 22.16
C GLY A 314 0.82 -0.99 22.14
N MET A 315 -0.03 -1.20 21.12
CA MET A 315 -0.48 -2.53 20.75
C MET A 315 0.74 -3.28 20.21
N GLU A 316 0.97 -4.50 20.70
CA GLU A 316 2.12 -5.30 20.34
C GLU A 316 1.99 -5.83 18.91
N ALA A 317 3.10 -5.82 18.15
CA ALA A 317 3.12 -6.36 16.79
C ALA A 317 2.85 -7.88 16.75
N LYS A 318 3.03 -8.59 17.87
CA LYS A 318 2.86 -10.04 18.04
C LYS A 318 3.36 -10.85 16.84
N GLY A 319 4.59 -10.56 16.39
CA GLY A 319 5.26 -11.23 15.28
C GLY A 319 5.11 -10.58 13.90
N ALA A 320 4.19 -9.63 13.68
CA ALA A 320 4.04 -8.98 12.37
C ALA A 320 5.25 -8.11 11.95
N ASP A 321 6.18 -7.84 12.86
CA ASP A 321 7.48 -7.20 12.58
C ASP A 321 8.60 -8.23 12.27
N LEU A 322 8.29 -9.53 12.35
CA LEU A 322 9.19 -10.67 12.21
C LEU A 322 10.29 -10.73 13.27
N LYS A 323 10.05 -10.15 14.44
CA LYS A 323 10.99 -10.14 15.55
C LYS A 323 10.80 -11.35 16.45
N TYR A 324 11.90 -12.05 16.76
CA TYR A 324 11.88 -13.06 17.81
C TYR A 324 11.73 -12.42 19.19
N VAL A 325 10.79 -12.93 19.98
CA VAL A 325 10.52 -12.50 21.35
C VAL A 325 10.82 -13.64 22.33
N ASP A 326 10.15 -14.78 22.14
CA ASP A 326 10.34 -16.01 22.91
C ASP A 326 9.93 -17.24 22.07
N ASP A 327 9.93 -18.42 22.70
CA ASP A 327 9.57 -19.68 22.05
C ASP A 327 8.05 -19.98 22.15
N GLU A 328 7.23 -19.04 22.65
CA GLU A 328 5.79 -19.26 22.87
C GLU A 328 4.96 -18.83 21.65
N ALA A 329 4.16 -19.73 21.08
CA ALA A 329 3.38 -19.44 19.87
C ALA A 329 2.40 -18.25 20.02
N SER A 330 1.87 -18.01 21.23
CA SER A 330 0.98 -16.88 21.50
C SER A 330 1.64 -15.51 21.28
N SER A 331 2.97 -15.43 21.35
CA SER A 331 3.73 -14.21 21.09
C SER A 331 3.73 -13.82 19.61
N TYR A 332 3.31 -14.74 18.73
CA TYR A 332 3.28 -14.58 17.28
C TYR A 332 1.86 -14.71 16.71
N ALA A 333 0.84 -14.44 17.53
CA ALA A 333 -0.57 -14.60 17.16
C ALA A 333 -0.95 -13.84 15.86
N ASN A 334 -0.35 -12.67 15.62
CA ASN A 334 -0.63 -11.89 14.40
C ASN A 334 -0.11 -12.54 13.12
N ILE A 335 0.78 -13.53 13.22
CA ILE A 335 1.20 -14.40 12.12
C ILE A 335 0.29 -15.63 12.05
N PHE A 336 0.16 -16.36 13.17
CA PHE A 336 -0.47 -17.69 13.17
C PHE A 336 -1.99 -17.66 13.05
N ASP A 337 -2.67 -16.66 13.62
CA ASP A 337 -4.11 -16.49 13.47
C ASP A 337 -4.47 -16.06 12.03
N ASN A 338 -3.47 -15.57 11.28
CA ASN A 338 -3.58 -15.14 9.89
C ASN A 338 -2.83 -16.07 8.92
N ALA A 339 -2.62 -17.33 9.30
CA ALA A 339 -2.18 -18.36 8.36
C ALA A 339 -3.26 -18.58 7.27
N GLU A 340 -2.81 -18.71 6.03
CA GLU A 340 -3.67 -18.96 4.87
C GLU A 340 -3.65 -20.45 4.48
N THR A 341 -2.58 -21.15 4.83
CA THR A 341 -2.50 -22.60 4.85
C THR A 341 -2.88 -23.16 6.23
N LYS A 342 -3.15 -24.46 6.28
CA LYS A 342 -3.49 -25.14 7.53
C LYS A 342 -2.21 -25.55 8.25
N ILE A 343 -1.88 -24.82 9.30
CA ILE A 343 -0.69 -25.06 10.12
C ILE A 343 -0.97 -25.93 11.37
N ASP A 344 0.06 -26.64 11.83
CA ASP A 344 0.10 -27.31 13.13
C ASP A 344 1.21 -26.76 14.05
N ASP A 345 1.41 -27.38 15.22
CA ASP A 345 2.38 -26.88 16.21
C ASP A 345 3.84 -27.06 15.75
N THR A 346 4.11 -28.04 14.89
CA THR A 346 5.43 -28.26 14.26
C THR A 346 5.79 -27.07 13.35
N ASP A 347 4.82 -26.57 12.58
CA ASP A 347 5.02 -25.42 11.70
C ASP A 347 5.28 -24.16 12.51
N LYS A 348 4.54 -23.97 13.60
CA LYS A 348 4.77 -22.84 14.52
C LYS A 348 6.16 -22.89 15.15
N GLU A 349 6.57 -24.05 15.68
CA GLU A 349 7.89 -24.25 16.25
C GLU A 349 9.00 -23.99 15.22
N ARG A 350 8.83 -24.46 13.99
CA ARG A 350 9.77 -24.25 12.87
C ARG A 350 9.87 -22.77 12.50
N LEU A 351 8.76 -22.06 12.36
CA LEU A 351 8.77 -20.63 12.06
C LEU A 351 9.45 -19.84 13.20
N ILE A 352 9.13 -20.12 14.46
CA ILE A 352 9.72 -19.43 15.62
C ILE A 352 11.24 -19.66 15.67
N ALA A 353 11.71 -20.88 15.40
CA ALA A 353 13.14 -21.17 15.30
C ALA A 353 13.81 -20.35 14.19
N SER A 354 13.13 -20.18 13.05
CA SER A 354 13.60 -19.39 11.92
C SER A 354 13.69 -17.90 12.29
N LEU A 355 12.68 -17.35 12.97
CA LEU A 355 12.70 -15.97 13.47
C LEU A 355 13.80 -15.74 14.52
N LYS A 356 14.06 -16.73 15.38
CA LYS A 356 15.15 -16.72 16.35
C LYS A 356 16.50 -16.61 15.67
N GLN A 357 16.76 -17.47 14.68
CA GLN A 357 17.99 -17.45 13.91
C GLN A 357 18.13 -16.16 13.10
N LEU A 358 17.07 -15.72 12.42
CA LEU A 358 17.02 -14.43 11.74
C LEU A 358 17.45 -13.29 12.66
N SER A 359 16.92 -13.25 13.90
CA SER A 359 17.22 -12.20 14.86
C SER A 359 18.67 -12.18 15.33
N THR A 360 19.41 -13.29 15.20
CA THR A 360 20.86 -13.32 15.48
C THR A 360 21.72 -12.85 14.30
N GLY A 361 21.21 -12.89 13.08
CA GLY A 361 21.98 -12.60 11.86
C GLY A 361 22.96 -13.71 11.44
N GLU A 362 22.97 -14.86 12.13
CA GLU A 362 23.88 -15.98 11.85
C GLU A 362 23.26 -16.93 10.81
N ASN A 363 24.07 -17.37 9.84
CA ASN A 363 23.69 -18.31 8.76
C ASN A 363 22.34 -17.97 8.10
N LEU A 364 22.14 -16.71 7.72
CA LEU A 364 20.86 -16.23 7.18
C LEU A 364 20.36 -17.01 5.95
N GLU A 365 21.26 -17.60 5.15
CA GLU A 365 20.89 -18.40 3.97
C GLU A 365 20.13 -19.69 4.33
N GLU A 366 20.22 -20.16 5.57
CA GLU A 366 19.48 -21.33 6.06
C GLU A 366 18.02 -21.01 6.37
N VAL A 367 17.71 -19.75 6.67
CA VAL A 367 16.37 -19.33 7.15
C VAL A 367 15.72 -18.24 6.30
N VAL A 368 16.43 -17.67 5.33
CA VAL A 368 15.89 -16.68 4.39
C VAL A 368 16.32 -17.05 2.98
N ASP A 369 15.38 -17.00 2.04
CA ASP A 369 15.72 -16.95 0.63
C ASP A 369 16.26 -15.57 0.28
N ILE A 370 17.59 -15.43 0.36
CA ILE A 370 18.28 -14.16 0.19
C ILE A 370 18.01 -13.55 -1.19
N ASP A 371 18.09 -14.34 -2.26
CA ASP A 371 17.92 -13.80 -3.62
C ASP A 371 16.47 -13.33 -3.85
N ALA A 372 15.48 -14.15 -3.51
CA ALA A 372 14.07 -13.77 -3.63
C ALA A 372 13.72 -12.55 -2.76
N THR A 373 14.21 -12.51 -1.53
CA THR A 373 13.95 -11.41 -0.58
C THR A 373 14.63 -10.11 -1.01
N LEU A 374 15.87 -10.16 -1.52
CA LEU A 374 16.54 -8.97 -2.04
C LEU A 374 15.84 -8.43 -3.29
N ARG A 375 15.39 -9.30 -4.20
CA ARG A 375 14.59 -8.89 -5.38
C ARG A 375 13.28 -8.22 -4.98
N TYR A 376 12.60 -8.78 -3.97
CA TYR A 376 11.42 -8.15 -3.36
C TYR A 376 11.74 -6.74 -2.88
N PHE A 377 12.79 -6.56 -2.08
CA PHE A 377 13.14 -5.24 -1.55
C PHE A 377 13.60 -4.26 -2.63
N VAL A 378 14.25 -4.69 -3.71
CA VAL A 378 14.61 -3.81 -4.83
C VAL A 378 13.37 -3.16 -5.43
N VAL A 379 12.37 -3.96 -5.81
CA VAL A 379 11.14 -3.43 -6.42
C VAL A 379 10.30 -2.70 -5.39
N HIS A 380 10.15 -3.24 -4.18
CA HIS A 380 9.40 -2.62 -3.07
C HIS A 380 9.91 -1.23 -2.72
N ASN A 381 11.23 -1.06 -2.57
CA ASN A 381 11.87 0.22 -2.24
C ASN A 381 11.92 1.18 -3.44
N PHE A 382 11.85 0.66 -4.67
CA PHE A 382 11.66 1.48 -5.86
C PHE A 382 10.27 2.12 -5.88
N VAL A 383 9.23 1.32 -5.61
CA VAL A 383 7.83 1.79 -5.66
C VAL A 383 7.38 2.49 -4.38
N ASP A 384 8.19 2.58 -3.33
CA ASP A 384 7.86 3.36 -2.11
C ASP A 384 6.48 3.02 -1.49
N ASN A 385 6.18 1.72 -1.32
CA ASN A 385 4.95 1.28 -0.65
C ASN A 385 5.14 1.20 0.87
N TYR A 386 4.82 2.27 1.59
CA TYR A 386 4.94 2.34 3.04
C TYR A 386 3.72 1.84 3.81
N ASP A 387 2.64 1.46 3.12
CA ASP A 387 1.50 0.77 3.74
C ASP A 387 1.79 -0.73 3.87
N SER A 388 2.95 -1.05 4.43
CA SER A 388 3.57 -2.38 4.32
C SER A 388 4.50 -2.70 5.50
N TYR A 389 5.28 -3.79 5.39
CA TYR A 389 6.38 -4.13 6.31
C TYR A 389 7.37 -2.98 6.56
N THR A 390 7.69 -2.16 5.56
CA THR A 390 8.69 -1.08 5.68
C THR A 390 8.15 0.17 6.36
N GLY A 391 6.84 0.24 6.59
CA GLY A 391 6.17 1.28 7.37
C GLY A 391 5.80 0.85 8.78
N THR A 392 5.00 1.68 9.45
CA THR A 392 4.59 1.46 10.84
C THR A 392 3.40 0.51 11.00
N MET A 393 2.70 0.19 9.91
CA MET A 393 1.42 -0.51 9.98
C MET A 393 1.55 -2.04 10.00
N LEU A 394 2.68 -2.60 9.55
CA LEU A 394 3.01 -4.04 9.65
C LEU A 394 1.95 -4.97 9.04
N HIS A 395 1.52 -4.67 7.82
CA HIS A 395 0.57 -5.50 7.04
C HIS A 395 0.92 -5.45 5.54
N ASN A 396 0.01 -5.92 4.67
CA ASN A 396 0.16 -5.91 3.20
C ASN A 396 1.45 -6.57 2.68
N TYR A 397 1.81 -7.68 3.30
CA TYR A 397 2.76 -8.63 2.76
C TYR A 397 2.33 -10.04 3.17
N TYR A 398 2.74 -11.03 2.40
CA TYR A 398 2.67 -12.42 2.81
C TYR A 398 4.08 -12.91 3.12
N LEU A 399 4.16 -13.84 4.07
CA LEU A 399 5.35 -14.57 4.41
C LEU A 399 5.16 -16.01 3.95
N TYR A 400 5.98 -16.45 3.01
CA TYR A 400 6.06 -17.86 2.61
C TYR A 400 7.22 -18.52 3.37
N GLU A 401 6.97 -19.71 3.90
CA GLU A 401 7.93 -20.48 4.69
C GLU A 401 7.97 -21.93 4.19
N GLU A 402 9.13 -22.41 3.77
CA GLU A 402 9.34 -23.81 3.38
C GLU A 402 10.57 -24.37 4.08
N ASP A 403 10.39 -25.45 4.87
CA ASP A 403 11.46 -26.12 5.62
C ASP A 403 12.33 -25.19 6.51
N GLY A 404 11.74 -24.12 7.04
CA GLY A 404 12.34 -23.08 7.87
C GLY A 404 12.87 -21.88 7.08
N LYS A 405 12.72 -21.87 5.76
CA LYS A 405 13.26 -20.83 4.89
C LYS A 405 12.17 -19.83 4.49
N LEU A 406 12.41 -18.55 4.81
CA LEU A 406 11.45 -17.46 4.65
C LEU A 406 11.65 -16.68 3.34
N SER A 407 10.55 -16.25 2.74
CA SER A 407 10.55 -15.25 1.65
C SER A 407 9.30 -14.34 1.73
N MET A 408 9.41 -13.14 1.16
CA MET A 408 8.31 -12.17 1.13
C MET A 408 7.57 -12.20 -0.19
N LEU A 409 6.23 -12.09 -0.14
CA LEU A 409 5.38 -11.94 -1.32
C LEU A 409 4.59 -10.62 -1.27
N PRO A 410 4.46 -9.90 -2.40
CA PRO A 410 3.81 -8.60 -2.44
C PRO A 410 2.29 -8.71 -2.35
N TRP A 411 1.66 -7.83 -1.57
CA TRP A 411 0.20 -7.69 -1.49
C TRP A 411 -0.22 -6.23 -1.28
N ASP A 412 -1.38 -5.84 -1.83
CA ASP A 412 -2.00 -4.51 -1.73
C ASP A 412 -1.04 -3.32 -1.97
N TYR A 413 -0.73 -3.04 -3.25
CA TYR A 413 0.18 -1.98 -3.70
C TYR A 413 -0.56 -0.77 -4.28
N ASN A 414 -1.86 -0.65 -4.01
CA ASN A 414 -2.71 0.48 -4.40
C ASN A 414 -2.23 1.85 -3.89
N LEU A 415 -1.38 1.88 -2.84
CA LEU A 415 -0.78 3.10 -2.27
C LEU A 415 0.73 3.24 -2.57
N ALA A 416 1.26 2.44 -3.50
CA ALA A 416 2.61 2.58 -4.02
C ALA A 416 2.83 3.90 -4.79
N PHE A 417 4.06 4.10 -5.26
CA PHE A 417 4.62 5.29 -5.90
C PHE A 417 4.50 6.53 -5.02
N GLY A 418 4.68 6.33 -3.71
CA GLY A 418 4.62 7.35 -2.68
C GLY A 418 3.23 7.95 -2.43
N ALA A 419 2.16 7.22 -2.76
CA ALA A 419 0.78 7.67 -2.55
C ALA A 419 0.28 7.46 -1.10
N PHE A 420 0.98 6.66 -0.29
CA PHE A 420 0.68 6.51 1.13
C PHE A 420 0.95 7.81 1.91
N GLY A 421 -0.09 8.38 2.54
CA GLY A 421 0.03 9.57 3.40
C GLY A 421 0.14 10.91 2.67
N GLY A 422 -0.38 11.02 1.43
CA GLY A 422 -0.28 12.21 0.57
C GLY A 422 -0.54 13.55 1.27
N ALA A 423 0.41 14.48 1.10
CA ALA A 423 0.40 15.89 1.52
C ALA A 423 0.38 16.18 3.04
N GLY A 424 1.52 16.04 3.71
CA GLY A 424 1.81 16.78 4.94
C GLY A 424 1.51 16.09 6.27
N GLY A 425 1.32 14.77 6.29
CA GLY A 425 1.43 13.96 7.51
C GLY A 425 2.90 13.80 7.87
N GLY A 426 3.40 14.66 8.76
CA GLY A 426 4.83 14.81 9.04
C GLY A 426 5.60 13.50 9.18
N MET A 427 6.48 13.22 8.22
CA MET A 427 7.64 12.36 8.44
C MET A 427 8.38 12.89 9.67
N GLY A 428 8.68 11.99 10.61
CA GLY A 428 9.12 12.27 11.98
C GLY A 428 10.36 13.15 12.13
N GLY A 429 10.21 14.45 11.93
CA GLY A 429 11.07 15.49 12.48
C GLY A 429 10.47 15.98 13.78
N GLY A 430 11.06 15.62 14.92
CA GLY A 430 10.65 16.13 16.22
C GLY A 430 10.58 17.65 16.22
N ARG A 431 9.37 18.21 16.24
CA ARG A 431 9.17 19.65 16.43
C ARG A 431 9.42 19.98 17.90
N ASN A 432 10.67 20.30 18.23
CA ASN A 432 10.96 21.14 19.39
C ASN A 432 10.49 22.56 19.06
N MET A 433 9.20 22.85 19.27
CA MET A 433 8.73 24.23 19.30
C MET A 433 9.06 24.81 20.69
N GLU A 434 10.21 25.48 20.77
CA GLU A 434 10.40 26.50 21.80
C GLU A 434 9.30 27.56 21.65
N ARG A 435 8.45 27.69 22.66
CA ARG A 435 7.43 28.75 22.74
C ARG A 435 8.11 30.08 23.02
N PRO A 436 7.96 31.13 22.20
CA PRO A 436 8.29 32.48 22.64
C PRO A 436 7.11 33.04 23.45
N ASN A 437 7.41 33.42 24.70
CA ASN A 437 6.53 34.22 25.54
C ASN A 437 6.29 35.62 24.95
N GLY A 438 5.05 36.12 25.03
CA GLY A 438 4.79 37.52 25.41
C GLY A 438 3.97 38.42 24.46
N MET A 439 2.69 38.60 24.83
CA MET A 439 1.86 39.83 24.73
C MET A 439 1.26 40.30 23.38
N PRO A 440 0.21 41.16 23.39
CA PRO A 440 -1.11 40.99 24.01
C PRO A 440 -2.26 41.25 23.00
N GLY A 441 -3.48 40.83 23.35
CA GLY A 441 -4.65 40.87 22.47
C GLY A 441 -5.19 42.25 22.11
N GLN A 442 -6.00 42.28 21.05
CA GLN A 442 -7.04 43.29 20.87
C GLN A 442 -8.22 42.74 20.08
N ASN A 443 -9.40 42.91 20.67
CA ASN A 443 -10.72 42.51 20.20
C ASN A 443 -11.19 43.27 18.96
N GLY A 444 -12.07 42.62 18.20
CA GLY A 444 -13.36 43.22 17.85
C GLY A 444 -13.59 43.56 16.37
N ALA A 445 -14.50 42.81 15.75
CA ALA A 445 -15.79 43.31 15.24
C ALA A 445 -16.24 42.50 14.01
N SER A 446 -17.26 41.68 14.22
CA SER A 446 -18.17 41.20 13.20
C SER A 446 -19.02 42.34 12.64
N ASN A 447 -19.37 42.27 11.37
CA ASN A 447 -20.66 42.77 10.90
C ASN A 447 -21.14 41.96 9.71
N ALA A 448 -22.41 41.59 9.80
CA ALA A 448 -23.16 40.81 8.83
C ALA A 448 -23.74 41.70 7.71
N ASP A 449 -23.98 41.04 6.58
CA ASP A 449 -25.11 41.18 5.65
C ASP A 449 -25.34 42.53 4.92
N MET A 450 -25.26 42.49 3.59
CA MET A 450 -26.41 42.85 2.73
C MET A 450 -26.17 42.52 1.25
N SER A 451 -26.93 41.53 0.78
CA SER A 451 -27.73 41.47 -0.45
C SER A 451 -27.36 42.27 -1.72
N LYS A 452 -27.48 41.54 -2.85
CA LYS A 452 -28.02 41.94 -4.18
C LYS A 452 -27.21 42.90 -5.06
N GLY A 453 -26.95 42.46 -6.30
CA GLY A 453 -27.07 43.34 -7.46
C GLY A 453 -26.16 43.09 -8.65
N THR A 454 -26.70 42.41 -9.65
CA THR A 454 -26.58 42.72 -11.10
C THR A 454 -25.23 42.60 -11.81
N ASN A 455 -25.11 41.51 -12.57
CA ASN A 455 -25.00 41.48 -14.04
C ASN A 455 -24.50 42.77 -14.75
N THR A 456 -23.37 42.69 -15.46
CA THR A 456 -23.24 43.31 -16.80
C THR A 456 -22.14 42.62 -17.62
N LYS A 457 -22.54 42.20 -18.82
CA LYS A 457 -21.68 41.89 -19.97
C LYS A 457 -20.94 43.15 -20.41
N GLY A 458 -19.69 42.96 -20.83
CA GLY A 458 -18.95 43.93 -21.64
C GLY A 458 -18.11 43.20 -22.69
N ALA A 459 -18.64 43.13 -23.91
CA ALA A 459 -17.89 42.77 -25.11
C ALA A 459 -17.43 44.04 -25.81
N SER A 460 -16.20 44.06 -26.33
CA SER A 460 -15.71 44.92 -27.43
C SER A 460 -14.31 44.41 -27.80
N SER A 461 -14.10 43.80 -28.98
CA SER A 461 -13.61 44.42 -30.24
C SER A 461 -12.27 45.16 -30.05
N ASN A 462 -11.23 45.07 -30.88
CA ASN A 462 -11.15 44.76 -32.30
C ASN A 462 -9.67 44.49 -32.69
N GLN A 463 -9.48 43.66 -33.71
CA GLN A 463 -8.46 43.70 -34.78
C GLN A 463 -6.93 43.69 -34.51
N ASP A 464 -6.34 42.53 -34.88
CA ASP A 464 -5.45 42.33 -36.04
C ASP A 464 -4.16 43.15 -36.17
N THR A 465 -3.01 42.47 -36.14
CA THR A 465 -1.94 42.62 -37.15
C THR A 465 -0.90 41.47 -37.03
N THR A 466 -0.90 40.61 -38.06
CA THR A 466 0.26 40.09 -38.82
C THR A 466 1.60 39.74 -38.12
N LYS A 467 1.92 38.43 -38.20
CA LYS A 467 3.26 37.77 -38.34
C LYS A 467 4.09 38.33 -39.53
N PRO A 468 5.34 37.88 -39.84
CA PRO A 468 6.33 37.07 -39.08
C PRO A 468 7.83 37.49 -39.27
N GLN A 469 8.71 36.71 -38.61
CA GLN A 469 10.04 36.23 -39.08
C GLN A 469 11.24 37.20 -39.15
N GLY A 470 12.38 36.74 -38.60
CA GLY A 470 13.68 36.96 -39.23
C GLY A 470 14.89 37.18 -38.31
N THR A 471 15.44 36.08 -37.79
CA THR A 471 16.87 35.70 -37.89
C THR A 471 18.03 36.64 -37.53
N LEU A 472 18.97 36.01 -36.78
CA LEU A 472 20.43 35.99 -36.92
C LEU A 472 21.30 36.87 -36.00
N ALA A 473 21.97 36.14 -35.10
CA ALA A 473 23.42 36.02 -34.98
C ALA A 473 24.24 37.13 -34.30
N GLY A 474 25.03 36.71 -33.31
CA GLY A 474 26.48 36.89 -33.41
C GLY A 474 27.19 37.39 -32.14
N GLN A 475 28.03 36.51 -31.59
CA GLN A 475 29.36 36.75 -30.97
C GLN A 475 29.36 37.46 -29.60
N ALA A 476 29.74 36.82 -28.48
CA ALA A 476 31.01 36.19 -28.09
C ALA A 476 32.07 37.17 -27.52
N ALA A 477 32.69 36.74 -26.41
CA ALA A 477 33.92 37.23 -25.75
C ALA A 477 33.76 38.40 -24.75
N THR A 478 34.42 38.50 -23.60
CA THR A 478 35.43 37.70 -22.85
C THR A 478 35.71 38.41 -21.51
N ALA A 479 36.20 37.66 -20.52
CA ALA A 479 37.19 38.04 -19.50
C ALA A 479 36.82 38.89 -18.25
N SER A 480 37.01 38.27 -17.08
CA SER A 480 37.43 38.87 -15.80
C SER A 480 38.89 39.33 -15.84
N PRO A 481 39.40 40.15 -14.88
CA PRO A 481 39.86 39.61 -13.58
C PRO A 481 39.68 40.54 -12.34
N SER A 482 40.13 40.01 -11.19
CA SER A 482 40.16 40.47 -9.77
C SER A 482 40.52 41.95 -9.49
N THR A 483 40.37 42.55 -8.29
CA THR A 483 41.00 42.21 -6.98
C THR A 483 40.68 43.28 -5.89
N THR A 484 40.68 42.89 -4.61
CA THR A 484 41.09 43.63 -3.36
C THR A 484 40.10 44.46 -2.50
N ALA A 485 40.38 44.38 -1.20
CA ALA A 485 39.64 44.74 0.01
C ALA A 485 39.89 46.15 0.60
N ASN A 486 39.00 46.63 1.52
CA ASN A 486 39.31 47.00 2.93
C ASN A 486 38.18 47.78 3.68
N LYS A 487 37.86 47.29 4.89
CA LYS A 487 37.63 47.92 6.23
C LYS A 487 36.90 49.27 6.49
N GLU A 488 36.00 49.18 7.51
CA GLU A 488 35.71 50.09 8.67
C GLU A 488 35.20 51.53 8.39
N THR A 489 34.27 52.21 9.07
CA THR A 489 33.58 52.12 10.39
C THR A 489 32.48 53.22 10.49
N THR A 490 31.57 53.11 11.48
CA THR A 490 30.86 54.16 12.28
C THR A 490 29.55 54.88 11.81
N GLU A 491 28.46 54.50 12.51
CA GLU A 491 27.45 55.27 13.30
C GLU A 491 26.59 56.47 12.79
N ALA A 492 25.27 56.29 13.02
CA ALA A 492 24.26 57.21 13.62
C ALA A 492 23.30 58.09 12.76
N LYS A 493 22.04 57.61 12.71
CA LYS A 493 20.70 58.25 12.89
C LYS A 493 20.42 59.68 12.37
N SER A 494 19.43 59.81 11.48
CA SER A 494 18.14 60.52 11.73
C SER A 494 17.19 60.45 10.51
N ALA A 495 15.89 60.27 10.77
CA ALA A 495 14.78 60.03 9.83
C ALA A 495 14.30 61.26 9.05
N VAL A 496 13.75 61.06 7.83
CA VAL A 496 12.48 61.62 7.29
C VAL A 496 12.03 60.76 6.09
N GLU A 497 10.74 60.43 6.03
CA GLU A 497 10.01 59.69 4.99
C GLU A 497 10.06 60.32 3.58
N ASN A 498 10.06 59.48 2.53
CA ASN A 498 9.07 59.57 1.43
C ASN A 498 9.15 58.36 0.47
N GLN A 499 8.06 57.58 0.48
CA GLN A 499 7.39 56.83 -0.60
C GLN A 499 8.19 56.03 -1.67
N ALA A 500 8.02 54.71 -1.55
CA ALA A 500 8.06 53.55 -2.48
C ALA A 500 8.38 53.72 -3.99
N PRO A 501 8.96 52.68 -4.63
CA PRO A 501 8.15 51.52 -5.04
C PRO A 501 8.67 50.18 -4.50
N THR A 502 7.73 49.33 -4.12
CA THR A 502 7.89 47.93 -3.73
C THR A 502 8.25 47.05 -4.94
N ASP A 503 9.50 46.60 -4.98
CA ASP A 503 9.82 45.31 -5.60
C ASP A 503 9.61 44.24 -4.54
N LYS A 504 8.53 43.46 -4.68
CA LYS A 504 8.38 42.21 -3.96
C LYS A 504 9.40 41.23 -4.55
N GLN A 505 10.61 41.20 -3.98
CA GLN A 505 11.40 39.98 -4.01
C GLN A 505 10.54 38.90 -3.35
N GLU A 506 10.16 37.88 -4.13
CA GLU A 506 9.70 36.62 -3.59
C GLU A 506 10.75 36.10 -2.63
N VAL A 507 10.44 36.17 -1.34
CA VAL A 507 11.19 35.46 -0.32
C VAL A 507 10.85 33.98 -0.55
N LEU A 508 11.73 33.30 -1.27
CA LEU A 508 11.74 31.85 -1.37
C LEU A 508 11.79 31.30 0.06
N ASN A 509 10.72 30.61 0.45
CA ASN A 509 10.65 29.89 1.71
C ASN A 509 11.52 28.63 1.59
N GLU A 510 12.83 28.80 1.77
CA GLU A 510 13.79 27.71 1.93
C GLU A 510 13.52 27.01 3.29
N ASN A 511 12.59 26.05 3.34
CA ASN A 511 12.60 24.89 4.27
C ASN A 511 11.32 24.01 4.26
N THR A 512 10.65 23.84 3.12
CA THR A 512 9.72 22.71 2.94
C THR A 512 10.14 21.94 1.70
N GLN A 513 10.84 20.82 1.86
CA GLN A 513 11.00 19.89 0.75
C GLN A 513 9.60 19.47 0.28
N ASN A 514 9.36 19.58 -1.04
CA ASN A 514 8.15 19.07 -1.66
C ASN A 514 8.06 17.56 -1.34
N SER A 515 6.90 17.07 -0.92
CA SER A 515 6.69 15.64 -0.61
C SER A 515 7.11 14.75 -1.78
N ALA A 516 6.88 15.16 -3.02
CA ALA A 516 7.37 14.46 -4.20
C ALA A 516 8.90 14.37 -4.26
N THR A 517 9.61 15.48 -3.97
CA THR A 517 11.09 15.49 -3.92
C THR A 517 11.59 14.52 -2.85
N GLN A 518 10.91 14.44 -1.70
CA GLN A 518 11.28 13.48 -0.67
C GLN A 518 11.07 12.04 -1.15
N MET A 519 9.89 11.70 -1.69
CA MET A 519 9.59 10.34 -2.14
C MET A 519 10.53 9.90 -3.28
N VAL A 520 10.73 10.75 -4.29
CA VAL A 520 11.68 10.50 -5.38
C VAL A 520 13.09 10.19 -4.85
N ASN A 521 13.51 10.83 -3.76
CA ASN A 521 14.85 10.65 -3.22
C ASN A 521 14.96 9.65 -2.08
N MET A 522 13.90 8.91 -1.73
CA MET A 522 13.95 7.92 -0.63
C MET A 522 15.22 7.06 -0.67
N ALA A 523 15.89 7.00 0.47
CA ALA A 523 17.22 6.40 0.59
C ALA A 523 17.15 4.87 0.44
N ILE A 524 17.92 4.30 -0.49
CA ILE A 524 17.83 2.86 -0.78
C ILE A 524 18.44 1.97 0.30
N ASP A 525 19.34 2.49 1.14
CA ASP A 525 19.99 1.74 2.24
C ASP A 525 19.31 1.92 3.60
N THR A 526 18.43 2.90 3.72
CA THR A 526 17.62 3.13 4.93
C THR A 526 16.19 3.50 4.50
N PRO A 527 15.49 2.60 3.78
CA PRO A 527 14.20 2.89 3.16
C PRO A 527 13.05 2.91 4.18
N LEU A 528 13.27 2.48 5.43
CA LEU A 528 12.20 2.35 6.41
C LEU A 528 11.56 3.69 6.78
N SER A 529 10.25 3.68 6.99
CA SER A 529 9.46 4.87 7.35
C SER A 529 8.83 4.73 8.72
N GLY A 530 9.19 5.63 9.64
CA GLY A 530 8.63 5.66 11.00
C GLY A 530 9.08 4.50 11.91
N THR A 531 10.08 3.73 11.50
CA THR A 531 10.66 2.59 12.23
C THR A 531 12.17 2.50 11.94
N THR A 532 12.88 1.54 12.54
CA THR A 532 14.34 1.36 12.37
C THR A 532 14.71 -0.05 11.91
N GLU A 533 15.94 -0.21 11.43
CA GLU A 533 16.49 -1.50 11.03
C GLU A 533 16.46 -2.54 12.16
N GLU A 534 16.62 -2.12 13.42
CA GLU A 534 16.52 -3.01 14.58
C GLU A 534 15.08 -3.46 14.88
N GLU A 535 14.09 -2.68 14.46
CA GLU A 535 12.67 -3.00 14.57
C GLU A 535 12.16 -3.82 13.37
N ARG A 536 12.99 -4.01 12.34
CA ARG A 536 12.69 -4.78 11.13
C ARG A 536 13.82 -5.76 10.82
N PRO A 537 13.97 -6.85 11.61
CA PRO A 537 15.14 -7.73 11.55
C PRO A 537 15.37 -8.33 10.16
N LEU A 538 14.33 -8.62 9.37
CA LEU A 538 14.52 -9.11 8.01
C LEU A 538 15.31 -8.13 7.14
N TRP A 539 14.90 -6.87 7.12
CA TRP A 539 15.64 -5.83 6.40
C TRP A 539 16.97 -5.49 7.08
N GLY A 540 16.95 -5.26 8.39
CA GLY A 540 18.11 -4.80 9.16
C GLY A 540 19.30 -5.75 9.10
N GLN A 541 19.05 -7.06 9.14
CA GLN A 541 20.11 -8.08 9.04
C GLN A 541 20.69 -8.17 7.63
N LEU A 542 19.85 -8.07 6.59
CA LEU A 542 20.29 -8.06 5.20
C LEU A 542 21.17 -6.83 4.91
N ILE A 543 20.71 -5.63 5.25
CA ILE A 543 21.43 -4.40 4.89
C ILE A 543 22.69 -4.16 5.72
N SER A 544 22.76 -4.72 6.94
CA SER A 544 23.96 -4.65 7.79
C SER A 544 25.05 -5.61 7.32
N ASN A 545 24.71 -6.64 6.55
CA ASN A 545 25.67 -7.57 5.97
C ASN A 545 26.24 -6.98 4.66
N ALA A 546 27.55 -6.71 4.64
CA ALA A 546 28.21 -6.11 3.48
C ALA A 546 28.05 -6.91 2.19
N THR A 547 27.99 -8.25 2.26
CA THR A 547 27.80 -9.12 1.09
C THR A 547 26.39 -8.95 0.52
N TYR A 548 25.36 -9.01 1.37
CA TYR A 548 23.98 -8.89 0.90
C TYR A 548 23.63 -7.47 0.47
N LYS A 549 24.20 -6.45 1.14
CA LYS A 549 24.09 -5.06 0.70
C LYS A 549 24.70 -4.83 -0.69
N GLU A 550 25.86 -5.42 -0.97
CA GLU A 550 26.47 -5.36 -2.30
C GLU A 550 25.60 -6.09 -3.33
N GLN A 551 25.07 -7.27 -3.01
CA GLN A 551 24.13 -7.99 -3.87
C GLN A 551 22.85 -7.17 -4.13
N TYR A 552 22.30 -6.53 -3.11
CA TYR A 552 21.16 -5.63 -3.23
C TYR A 552 21.43 -4.47 -4.21
N HIS A 553 22.60 -3.82 -4.12
CA HIS A 553 22.99 -2.76 -5.06
C HIS A 553 23.17 -3.27 -6.48
N GLN A 554 23.74 -4.47 -6.66
CA GLN A 554 23.88 -5.10 -7.98
C GLN A 554 22.52 -5.44 -8.58
N LEU A 555 21.59 -5.99 -7.80
CA LEU A 555 20.22 -6.26 -8.21
C LEU A 555 19.48 -4.95 -8.54
N PHE A 556 19.68 -3.89 -7.76
CA PHE A 556 19.09 -2.59 -8.07
C PHE A 556 19.60 -2.03 -9.41
N ASP A 557 20.92 -2.08 -9.64
CA ASP A 557 21.53 -1.67 -10.92
C ASP A 557 20.96 -2.48 -12.10
N GLU A 558 20.83 -3.80 -11.94
CA GLU A 558 20.20 -4.70 -12.92
C GLU A 558 18.74 -4.31 -13.19
N PHE A 559 17.96 -4.11 -12.12
CA PHE A 559 16.55 -3.73 -12.22
C PHE A 559 16.38 -2.42 -13.01
N LEU A 560 17.15 -1.38 -12.67
CA LEU A 560 17.10 -0.10 -13.38
C LEU A 560 17.40 -0.28 -14.88
N LYS A 561 18.48 -0.99 -15.22
CA LYS A 561 18.92 -1.19 -16.62
C LYS A 561 17.90 -1.98 -17.44
N ASN A 562 17.34 -3.03 -16.86
CA ASN A 562 16.53 -4.01 -17.56
C ASN A 562 15.04 -3.66 -17.62
N HIS A 563 14.55 -2.78 -16.76
CA HIS A 563 13.11 -2.45 -16.71
C HIS A 563 12.82 -0.96 -16.93
N LEU A 564 13.67 -0.07 -16.42
CA LEU A 564 13.36 1.35 -16.33
C LEU A 564 14.12 2.17 -17.39
N GLU A 565 15.44 2.07 -17.45
CA GLU A 565 16.29 2.88 -18.32
C GLU A 565 16.19 2.51 -19.80
N ASN A 566 15.69 1.31 -20.11
CA ASN A 566 15.46 0.84 -21.48
C ASN A 566 14.08 1.23 -22.04
N GLY A 567 13.25 1.90 -21.24
CA GLY A 567 11.91 2.38 -21.62
C GLY A 567 10.85 1.28 -21.78
N VAL A 568 11.09 0.06 -21.27
CA VAL A 568 10.10 -1.03 -21.30
C VAL A 568 8.90 -0.67 -20.44
N VAL A 569 9.10 -0.22 -19.20
CA VAL A 569 8.02 0.18 -18.29
C VAL A 569 7.23 1.37 -18.83
N GLU A 570 7.90 2.35 -19.45
CA GLU A 570 7.21 3.50 -20.04
C GLU A 570 6.24 3.07 -21.16
N LYS A 571 6.69 2.18 -22.04
CA LYS A 571 5.86 1.62 -23.12
C LYS A 571 4.72 0.77 -22.58
N GLU A 572 4.95 0.05 -21.49
CA GLU A 572 3.92 -0.75 -20.86
C GLU A 572 2.82 0.13 -20.25
N ILE A 573 3.19 1.22 -19.58
CA ILE A 573 2.24 2.23 -19.10
C ILE A 573 1.41 2.79 -20.26
N ASP A 574 2.05 3.17 -21.37
CA ASP A 574 1.35 3.72 -22.53
C ASP A 574 0.40 2.66 -23.17
N ARG A 575 0.85 1.41 -23.30
CA ARG A 575 0.06 0.29 -23.83
C ARG A 575 -1.18 0.03 -22.98
N VAL A 576 -1.01 -0.11 -21.67
CA VAL A 576 -2.13 -0.39 -20.75
C VAL A 576 -3.05 0.82 -20.70
N ALA A 577 -2.53 2.05 -20.70
CA ALA A 577 -3.34 3.26 -20.68
C ALA A 577 -4.24 3.32 -21.93
N GLU A 578 -3.69 3.06 -23.11
CA GLU A 578 -4.45 2.98 -24.35
C GLU A 578 -5.52 1.88 -24.29
N MET A 579 -5.18 0.71 -23.77
CA MET A 579 -6.07 -0.45 -23.65
C MET A 579 -7.28 -0.17 -22.74
N ILE A 580 -7.08 0.44 -21.57
CA ILE A 580 -8.15 0.64 -20.57
C ILE A 580 -8.93 1.95 -20.78
N SER A 581 -8.38 2.91 -21.54
CA SER A 581 -9.00 4.22 -21.77
C SER A 581 -10.47 4.17 -22.22
N PRO A 582 -10.87 3.34 -23.20
CA PRO A 582 -12.27 3.27 -23.63
C PRO A 582 -13.23 2.81 -22.53
N TYR A 583 -12.74 2.00 -21.60
CA TYR A 583 -13.52 1.45 -20.50
C TYR A 583 -13.66 2.45 -19.35
N ILE A 584 -12.61 3.21 -19.04
CA ILE A 584 -12.67 4.33 -18.08
C ILE A 584 -13.63 5.41 -18.56
N GLN A 585 -13.60 5.76 -19.85
CA GLN A 585 -14.47 6.79 -20.43
C GLN A 585 -15.96 6.46 -20.31
N LYS A 586 -16.32 5.17 -20.30
CA LYS A 586 -17.70 4.69 -20.20
C LYS A 586 -18.06 4.12 -18.83
N ASP A 587 -17.15 4.14 -17.85
CA ASP A 587 -17.38 3.54 -16.53
C ASP A 587 -18.45 4.34 -15.76
N PRO A 588 -19.64 3.76 -15.51
CA PRO A 588 -20.73 4.47 -14.83
C PRO A 588 -20.54 4.59 -13.31
N THR A 589 -19.59 3.84 -12.73
CA THR A 589 -19.35 3.78 -11.28
C THR A 589 -17.96 4.26 -10.87
N GLY A 590 -17.08 4.58 -11.82
CA GLY A 590 -15.69 4.96 -11.59
C GLY A 590 -15.51 6.11 -10.60
N PHE A 591 -14.47 6.00 -9.75
CA PHE A 591 -14.12 7.00 -8.74
C PHE A 591 -13.41 8.24 -9.32
N TYR A 592 -12.80 8.08 -10.50
CA TYR A 592 -11.99 9.11 -11.16
C TYR A 592 -12.52 9.38 -12.55
N THR A 593 -12.42 10.64 -12.96
CA THR A 593 -12.69 11.05 -14.34
C THR A 593 -11.56 10.63 -15.27
N TYR A 594 -11.84 10.58 -16.58
CA TYR A 594 -10.81 10.31 -17.58
C TYR A 594 -9.67 11.35 -17.56
N ASP A 595 -9.97 12.62 -17.28
CA ASP A 595 -8.96 13.68 -17.18
C ASP A 595 -8.04 13.47 -15.97
N GLU A 596 -8.59 13.06 -14.83
CA GLU A 596 -7.82 12.69 -13.64
C GLU A 596 -6.94 11.48 -13.91
N PHE A 597 -7.45 10.48 -14.63
CA PHE A 597 -6.66 9.34 -15.08
C PHE A 597 -5.48 9.77 -15.95
N GLN A 598 -5.71 10.58 -16.99
CA GLN A 598 -4.63 11.05 -17.86
C GLN A 598 -3.57 11.88 -17.09
N LYS A 599 -4.02 12.69 -16.13
CA LYS A 599 -3.13 13.43 -15.24
C LYS A 599 -2.31 12.48 -14.35
N GLY A 600 -2.97 11.48 -13.76
CA GLY A 600 -2.34 10.44 -12.95
C GLY A 600 -1.26 9.68 -13.72
N ILE A 601 -1.54 9.26 -14.96
CA ILE A 601 -0.56 8.60 -15.83
C ILE A 601 0.66 9.50 -16.11
N THR A 602 0.42 10.79 -16.38
CA THR A 602 1.52 11.75 -16.62
C THR A 602 2.41 11.89 -15.38
N THR A 603 1.80 11.99 -14.20
CA THR A 603 2.50 12.07 -12.92
C THR A 603 3.25 10.79 -12.60
N LEU A 604 2.65 9.62 -12.84
CA LEU A 604 3.27 8.30 -12.62
C LEU A 604 4.54 8.11 -13.45
N LYS A 605 4.47 8.39 -14.76
CA LYS A 605 5.64 8.34 -15.65
C LYS A 605 6.76 9.28 -15.17
N SER A 606 6.38 10.48 -14.73
CA SER A 606 7.34 11.48 -14.22
C SER A 606 7.98 11.02 -12.91
N PHE A 607 7.20 10.48 -11.97
CA PHE A 607 7.71 9.92 -10.71
C PHE A 607 8.71 8.79 -10.99
N ILE A 608 8.35 7.82 -11.83
CA ILE A 608 9.21 6.68 -12.19
C ILE A 608 10.55 7.16 -12.77
N ASN A 609 10.53 8.13 -13.69
CA ASN A 609 11.75 8.67 -14.30
C ASN A 609 12.63 9.39 -13.28
N LEU A 610 12.05 10.25 -12.43
CA LEU A 610 12.79 10.99 -11.41
C LEU A 610 13.35 10.05 -10.32
N ARG A 611 12.57 9.05 -9.91
CA ARG A 611 12.98 8.02 -8.94
C ARG A 611 14.14 7.18 -9.50
N THR A 612 14.05 6.79 -10.76
CA THR A 612 15.14 6.10 -11.48
C THR A 612 16.43 6.93 -11.49
N GLU A 613 16.33 8.23 -11.82
CA GLU A 613 17.48 9.15 -11.77
C GLU A 613 18.08 9.25 -10.36
N SER A 614 17.24 9.41 -9.33
CA SER A 614 17.72 9.52 -7.96
C SER A 614 18.46 8.26 -7.52
N ILE A 615 17.90 7.09 -7.78
CA ILE A 615 18.50 5.83 -7.36
C ILE A 615 19.80 5.56 -8.14
N ARG A 616 19.84 5.87 -9.44
CA ARG A 616 21.08 5.81 -10.23
C ARG A 616 22.18 6.66 -9.60
N LYS A 617 21.86 7.89 -9.18
CA LYS A 617 22.81 8.77 -8.47
C LYS A 617 23.19 8.23 -7.09
N GLN A 618 22.30 7.54 -6.39
CA GLN A 618 22.61 6.88 -5.12
C GLN A 618 23.61 5.73 -5.32
N LEU A 619 23.38 4.85 -6.30
CA LEU A 619 24.28 3.75 -6.64
C LEU A 619 25.66 4.23 -7.10
N ASN A 620 25.72 5.38 -7.80
CA ASN A 620 26.99 6.00 -8.23
C ASN A 620 27.72 6.76 -7.10
N GLY A 621 27.11 6.94 -5.92
CA GLY A 621 27.65 7.73 -4.82
C GLY A 621 27.58 9.25 -5.02
N GLU A 622 26.77 9.72 -5.97
CA GLU A 622 26.52 11.15 -6.23
C GLU A 622 25.54 11.74 -5.19
N ILE A 623 24.51 10.98 -4.86
CA ILE A 623 23.58 11.23 -3.74
C ILE A 623 23.86 10.17 -2.65
N PRO A 624 23.87 10.53 -1.36
CA PRO A 624 23.99 9.53 -0.30
C PRO A 624 22.82 8.52 -0.34
N SER A 625 23.13 7.23 -0.19
CA SER A 625 22.14 6.15 -0.19
C SER A 625 21.41 5.97 1.15
N THR A 626 21.75 6.77 2.17
CA THR A 626 21.13 6.75 3.51
C THR A 626 20.41 8.07 3.80
N THR A 627 19.31 7.99 4.56
CA THR A 627 18.48 9.13 4.95
C THR A 627 19.29 10.19 5.68
N GLU A 628 20.17 9.78 6.60
CA GLU A 628 21.04 10.71 7.32
C GLU A 628 22.07 11.38 6.40
N GLY A 629 22.63 10.64 5.44
CA GLY A 629 23.53 11.21 4.44
C GLY A 629 22.83 12.27 3.61
N GLN A 630 21.60 11.99 3.15
CA GLN A 630 20.84 12.91 2.31
C GLN A 630 20.48 14.23 3.01
N LYS A 631 20.26 14.23 4.33
CA LYS A 631 20.05 15.47 5.11
C LYS A 631 21.19 16.48 4.96
N THR A 632 22.42 15.98 4.74
CA THR A 632 23.62 16.82 4.57
C THR A 632 23.94 17.14 3.11
N ALA A 633 23.18 16.61 2.16
CA ALA A 633 23.39 16.73 0.72
C ALA A 633 22.11 17.12 -0.02
N SER A 634 21.27 17.95 0.61
CA SER A 634 19.96 18.36 0.08
C SER A 634 20.05 19.08 -1.26
N ASP A 635 21.18 19.75 -1.54
CA ASP A 635 21.50 20.43 -2.80
C ASP A 635 21.76 19.47 -3.97
N LYS A 636 22.00 18.18 -3.69
CA LYS A 636 22.26 17.14 -4.69
C LYS A 636 21.04 16.32 -5.07
N LEU A 637 19.96 16.43 -4.31
CA LEU A 637 18.74 15.64 -4.52
C LEU A 637 18.09 15.97 -5.86
N VAL A 638 17.46 14.97 -6.47
CA VAL A 638 16.69 15.15 -7.71
C VAL A 638 15.46 15.99 -7.40
N ASP A 639 15.29 17.14 -8.08
CA ASP A 639 14.13 17.99 -7.90
C ASP A 639 12.88 17.38 -8.55
N ALA A 640 11.87 17.09 -7.73
CA ALA A 640 10.55 16.62 -8.19
C ALA A 640 9.45 17.63 -7.88
N SER A 641 9.79 18.92 -7.74
CA SER A 641 8.83 19.99 -7.46
C SER A 641 7.77 20.17 -8.55
N SER A 642 8.01 19.64 -9.75
CA SER A 642 7.12 19.70 -10.92
C SER A 642 5.93 18.74 -10.86
N ILE A 643 5.95 17.75 -9.97
CA ILE A 643 4.88 16.75 -9.86
C ILE A 643 4.13 16.87 -8.53
N ASN A 644 2.87 16.47 -8.53
CA ASN A 644 2.04 16.38 -7.34
C ASN A 644 1.55 14.95 -7.16
N LEU A 645 2.03 14.26 -6.13
CA LEU A 645 1.72 12.84 -5.90
C LEU A 645 0.21 12.56 -5.76
N SER A 646 -0.57 13.54 -5.27
CA SER A 646 -2.03 13.39 -5.16
C SER A 646 -2.74 13.26 -6.52
N ASP A 647 -2.09 13.64 -7.63
CA ASP A 647 -2.62 13.41 -8.98
C ASP A 647 -2.73 11.92 -9.32
N MET A 648 -1.99 11.06 -8.62
CA MET A 648 -2.07 9.60 -8.76
C MET A 648 -3.13 8.98 -7.83
N GLY A 649 -3.91 9.77 -7.10
CA GLY A 649 -4.79 9.30 -6.03
C GLY A 649 -4.05 9.11 -4.70
N SER A 650 -4.81 8.99 -3.61
CA SER A 650 -4.27 8.85 -2.26
C SER A 650 -5.23 8.07 -1.36
N ASN A 651 -4.78 7.74 -0.15
CA ASN A 651 -5.63 7.12 0.88
C ASN A 651 -6.72 8.04 1.46
N HIS A 652 -6.70 9.34 1.17
CA HIS A 652 -7.71 10.31 1.60
C HIS A 652 -8.41 10.91 0.37
N GLN A 653 -9.47 10.26 -0.12
CA GLN A 653 -10.41 10.96 -0.99
C GLN A 653 -11.33 11.84 -0.13
N GLY A 654 -11.32 13.15 -0.37
CA GLY A 654 -12.31 14.08 0.21
C GLY A 654 -13.71 13.80 -0.36
N ASP A 655 -14.73 14.05 0.46
CA ASP A 655 -16.18 13.90 0.22
C ASP A 655 -16.58 13.47 -1.21
N MET A 656 -16.70 12.15 -1.41
CA MET A 656 -17.42 11.58 -2.55
C MET A 656 -18.90 12.01 -2.47
N LYS A 657 -19.30 13.05 -3.21
CA LYS A 657 -20.71 13.47 -3.31
C LYS A 657 -21.40 12.71 -4.43
N ARG A 658 -22.66 12.32 -4.23
CA ARG A 658 -23.60 11.90 -5.31
C ARG A 658 -23.32 12.64 -6.62
N ASN A 659 -22.83 11.91 -7.62
CA ASN A 659 -23.27 12.19 -8.98
C ASN A 659 -24.74 11.81 -9.00
N ASP A 660 -25.61 12.79 -9.17
CA ASP A 660 -27.04 12.57 -9.40
C ASP A 660 -27.19 11.62 -10.58
N LYS A 661 -27.34 10.30 -10.30
CA LYS A 661 -27.90 9.36 -11.27
C LYS A 661 -29.29 9.90 -11.58
N ALA A 662 -29.42 10.50 -12.76
CA ALA A 662 -30.71 10.87 -13.33
C ALA A 662 -31.63 9.65 -13.24
N GLY A 663 -32.80 9.85 -12.63
CA GLY A 663 -33.63 8.79 -12.09
C GLY A 663 -33.86 7.58 -12.99
N ALA A 664 -33.50 6.41 -12.46
CA ALA A 664 -34.22 5.18 -12.71
C ALA A 664 -34.66 4.63 -11.35
N SER A 665 -35.74 5.20 -10.81
CA SER A 665 -36.47 4.58 -9.72
C SER A 665 -37.12 3.31 -10.26
N ALA A 666 -36.50 2.15 -10.04
CA ALA A 666 -37.26 0.91 -10.02
C ALA A 666 -38.11 0.92 -8.75
N GLN A 667 -39.35 1.40 -8.87
CA GLN A 667 -40.36 1.14 -7.84
C GLN A 667 -40.75 -0.35 -7.91
N PRO A 668 -40.98 -0.99 -6.75
CA PRO A 668 -41.38 -2.40 -6.70
C PRO A 668 -42.78 -2.56 -7.29
N LYS A 669 -42.95 -3.58 -8.12
CA LYS A 669 -44.26 -4.12 -8.51
C LYS A 669 -44.39 -5.55 -8.04
#